data_AF-A0A2V2S4H9-F1
#
_entry.id   AF-A0A2V2S4H9-F1
#
_cell.length_a   1.000
_cell.length_b   1.000
_cell.length_c   1.000
_cell.angle_alpha   90.00
_cell.angle_beta   90.00
_cell.angle_gamma   90.00
#
_symmetry.space_group_name_H-M   'P 1'
#
loop_
_entity.id
_entity.type
_entity.pdbx_description
1 polymer ?
#
loop_
_entity_poly.entity_id
_entity_poly.type
_entity_poly.pdbx_seq_one_letter_code
_entity_poly.pdbx_strand_id
1 'polypeptide(L)'
;MPSRMSVKSLRARPLRRQVPSCCKLMQLSHTHLPESSRVTSKSLSSCLHVALAASLLVLSPTAKAQRPLGIDVSSYQGAGVNWSSVKSSGRTFAWTKATEGTGYQDADFAINENNGKAAGVYMGAYHYAHPELNTASSEASYFWNFAHAYILADGLTLGPMLDIEGSAFNGNVGATSTSDWINQWCTDVVQDAANNGVALKPAIYISACNASHLNSSVAQWGSDIADYNGEDPQTGTPWSACAGDDVWGSGVWHFWQYSSTVSVPGVSGNCDVDVFNGTAAQLVSGWVATASTNSTIYYWDPQNISGGNPYTGSMSGTWENAKWSYGSTGLSSPVNWVDGKAACFGVHTGNGTPAYTVTMNSGHVVAGFFDGALAPNSCDITIQGSGTIDLASGAQALDSIKASDGSVGQLRINVAIAGAGQLFPEGNANSYLHGTNSYSGGTQLGYSTVSFSGIVYFNNPYAFGTGQITLWNHGNGGALVLEGTSAVTLTNPVSVASGCTNNIVGNGAGLTFSGDWGMGANLLALGTGATAGNQTIISGVVSGTAGLVVYNSGTLVLNGVNTYSGNTTIASPAIVTIGGAGQLGSGAYGNSIINNGTFNYNSTASQTISGVISGSGPVKTLNGGTLVLTAPNTYTGGTTVGSGSTLCVTADSALGTAAGALALNGGCLKNNNSSPTITTSRTLTLGASGGYLDAGWAPSHPLTINALITGSGALLIDLDGSPVVLANAANNYTGNTVIGTNGPGYYAPGSLAWLKLGASGVIPNGSGKGNVIINQAYSGLLDLAGFNQTINGLIGDGVVTNSTGSATISVGNNNQTSTFNGLFRSGAGTLALTKVGSGSLTLGGANTYTGNTTISAGTLALGSNGSISNSAGISIAAGATLDVSALGSFALSSSTTLSASGTASAATINGGAGVDLGSRPITLTFDGLHPALSISQGSLSINGNAFTVNGSALALGTYTILQVASGNVSANGPFPVSGSVIGAGKTGAISVSGGNINLIISEPSTFSNLTASQSVSYGTPTVALSGTVSGAGPVYPANGENVTVTINGNAQLASVTSGNGSFSINYNLAGIPASGAAYPITYSYAGDASLNPTSDSTKSLTITPASLTITSEYMDGTGTNFVITWQSNPGTTYQVIGSSDPAAPLSTWTPVGSPITANSSSTSATNSINQPFGFFNVKSQ
;
A
#
# COMPACT_ATOMS: atom_id res chain seq x y z
N MET A 1 -12.03 -23.81 -38.88
CA MET A 1 -11.56 -25.19 -39.13
C MET A 1 -11.55 -25.43 -40.64
N PRO A 2 -10.76 -26.37 -41.20
CA PRO A 2 -9.61 -27.06 -40.61
C PRO A 2 -8.35 -27.13 -41.50
N SER A 3 -7.18 -27.12 -40.87
CA SER A 3 -6.03 -27.94 -41.27
C SER A 3 -5.20 -28.26 -40.01
N ARG A 4 -4.41 -29.34 -40.00
CA ARG A 4 -3.83 -29.95 -38.79
C ARG A 4 -2.35 -30.32 -38.98
N MET A 5 -1.65 -30.41 -37.84
CA MET A 5 -0.29 -30.96 -37.67
C MET A 5 0.85 -30.11 -38.27
N SER A 6 2.10 -30.19 -37.79
CA SER A 6 2.66 -31.12 -36.78
C SER A 6 3.55 -30.44 -35.73
N VAL A 7 3.84 -31.15 -34.65
CA VAL A 7 4.69 -30.69 -33.53
C VAL A 7 6.14 -31.10 -33.75
N LYS A 8 7.08 -30.18 -33.53
CA LYS A 8 8.48 -30.48 -33.13
C LYS A 8 9.12 -29.24 -32.50
N SER A 9 9.59 -29.36 -31.25
CA SER A 9 10.34 -28.32 -30.57
C SER A 9 11.82 -28.68 -30.47
N LEU A 10 12.70 -27.78 -30.93
CA LEU A 10 14.09 -27.74 -30.52
C LEU A 10 14.38 -26.32 -30.01
N ARG A 11 14.89 -26.20 -28.78
CA ARG A 11 15.45 -24.94 -28.27
C ARG A 11 16.96 -24.95 -28.42
N ALA A 12 17.50 -24.09 -29.27
CA ALA A 12 18.92 -23.75 -29.29
C ALA A 12 19.20 -22.56 -28.35
N ARG A 13 20.44 -22.43 -27.88
CA ARG A 13 20.91 -21.30 -27.04
C ARG A 13 21.37 -20.12 -27.91
N PRO A 14 21.17 -18.86 -27.50
CA PRO A 14 21.97 -17.72 -27.93
C PRO A 14 23.16 -17.43 -26.98
N LEU A 15 24.15 -16.66 -27.45
CA LEU A 15 25.40 -16.35 -26.74
C LEU A 15 25.34 -15.04 -25.93
N ARG A 16 26.29 -14.87 -24.99
CA ARG A 16 26.61 -13.57 -24.36
C ARG A 16 27.29 -12.63 -25.37
N ARG A 17 27.19 -11.32 -25.11
CA ARG A 17 27.91 -10.24 -25.81
C ARG A 17 28.84 -9.49 -24.84
N GLN A 18 29.96 -8.97 -25.35
CA GLN A 18 30.74 -7.88 -24.71
C GLN A 18 30.01 -6.53 -24.98
N VAL A 19 30.37 -5.33 -24.49
CA VAL A 19 31.57 -4.67 -23.92
C VAL A 19 31.06 -3.43 -23.11
N PRO A 20 31.87 -2.45 -22.63
CA PRO A 20 33.16 -2.45 -21.93
C PRO A 20 33.04 -1.78 -20.52
N SER A 21 34.16 -1.46 -19.85
CA SER A 21 34.21 -0.79 -18.53
C SER A 21 34.90 0.58 -18.60
N CYS A 22 34.58 1.51 -17.69
CA CYS A 22 35.54 2.53 -17.25
C CYS A 22 35.18 3.21 -15.90
N CYS A 23 36.11 3.12 -14.94
CA CYS A 23 36.45 4.07 -13.85
C CYS A 23 35.41 4.60 -12.81
N LYS A 24 35.79 4.91 -11.55
CA LYS A 24 36.92 4.48 -10.68
C LYS A 24 36.77 5.01 -9.24
N LEU A 25 36.80 4.12 -8.22
CA LEU A 25 37.02 4.40 -6.77
C LEU A 25 36.02 5.36 -6.08
N MET A 26 35.88 5.44 -4.75
CA MET A 26 36.44 4.73 -3.57
C MET A 26 35.24 4.25 -2.71
N GLN A 27 35.29 3.36 -1.72
CA GLN A 27 36.18 2.28 -1.25
C GLN A 27 35.70 1.96 0.18
N LEU A 28 35.10 0.80 0.41
CA LEU A 28 34.95 0.21 1.75
C LEU A 28 35.19 -1.29 1.60
N SER A 29 36.05 -1.86 2.45
CA SER A 29 36.75 -3.11 2.16
C SER A 29 35.92 -4.36 2.46
N HIS A 30 35.82 -5.26 1.48
CA HIS A 30 35.37 -6.63 1.69
C HIS A 30 36.54 -7.57 2.04
N THR A 31 36.18 -8.73 2.61
CA THR A 31 37.06 -9.86 2.90
C THR A 31 37.73 -10.44 1.65
N HIS A 32 38.86 -11.12 1.86
CA HIS A 32 39.48 -11.99 0.85
C HIS A 32 40.03 -13.25 1.50
N LEU A 33 39.57 -14.40 1.02
CA LEU A 33 40.23 -15.71 1.12
C LEU A 33 40.30 -16.27 -0.31
N PRO A 34 41.50 -16.59 -0.84
CA PRO A 34 41.63 -17.10 -2.21
C PRO A 34 41.34 -18.60 -2.32
N GLU A 35 41.08 -19.05 -3.54
CA GLU A 35 40.71 -20.42 -3.87
C GLU A 35 41.89 -21.41 -3.91
N SER A 36 41.53 -22.70 -4.04
CA SER A 36 42.26 -23.75 -4.77
C SER A 36 43.26 -24.62 -4.01
N SER A 37 42.73 -25.72 -3.45
CA SER A 37 43.11 -27.07 -3.93
C SER A 37 42.05 -28.11 -3.54
N ARG A 38 41.76 -29.05 -4.45
CA ARG A 38 40.66 -30.02 -4.32
C ARG A 38 41.19 -31.43 -4.07
N VAL A 39 41.06 -31.93 -2.84
CA VAL A 39 41.37 -33.33 -2.49
C VAL A 39 40.18 -33.97 -1.78
N THR A 40 39.57 -34.96 -2.42
CA THR A 40 38.59 -35.87 -1.79
C THR A 40 39.30 -37.03 -1.11
N SER A 41 38.69 -37.55 -0.05
CA SER A 41 39.21 -38.60 0.83
C SER A 41 39.75 -39.87 0.13
N LYS A 42 40.97 -40.29 0.51
CA LYS A 42 41.43 -41.69 0.49
C LYS A 42 42.73 -41.91 1.28
N SER A 43 42.74 -42.95 2.10
CA SER A 43 43.90 -43.78 2.53
C SER A 43 45.23 -43.08 2.92
N LEU A 44 45.54 -43.05 4.22
CA LEU A 44 46.93 -43.11 4.70
C LEU A 44 47.37 -44.58 4.79
N SER A 45 48.57 -44.93 4.30
CA SER A 45 49.31 -46.15 4.66
C SER A 45 50.74 -46.18 4.09
N SER A 46 51.76 -46.07 4.96
CA SER A 46 53.03 -46.83 4.94
C SER A 46 53.81 -46.52 6.24
N CYS A 47 53.99 -47.49 7.14
CA CYS A 47 55.17 -48.36 7.30
C CYS A 47 56.35 -47.67 8.02
N LEU A 48 57.04 -48.24 9.03
CA LEU A 48 56.96 -49.54 9.74
C LEU A 48 57.76 -49.36 11.09
N HIS A 49 57.60 -50.09 12.22
CA HIS A 49 57.44 -51.53 12.47
C HIS A 49 56.80 -51.84 13.86
N VAL A 50 56.27 -53.07 14.01
CA VAL A 50 56.46 -54.09 15.10
C VAL A 50 56.65 -53.64 16.57
N ALA A 51 56.01 -54.20 17.61
CA ALA A 51 55.06 -55.33 17.76
C ALA A 51 53.84 -54.88 18.60
N LEU A 52 52.58 -55.30 18.40
CA LEU A 52 51.95 -56.61 18.11
C LEU A 52 51.63 -57.47 19.36
N ALA A 53 50.47 -57.22 19.94
CA ALA A 53 49.60 -58.20 20.61
C ALA A 53 48.15 -57.93 20.14
N ALA A 54 47.33 -58.97 19.98
CA ALA A 54 46.08 -58.86 19.22
C ALA A 54 44.84 -58.58 20.07
N SER A 55 44.03 -57.60 19.65
CA SER A 55 42.67 -57.38 20.16
C SER A 55 41.66 -57.87 19.12
N LEU A 56 40.91 -58.93 19.43
CA LEU A 56 39.70 -59.28 18.67
C LEU A 56 38.65 -58.20 18.92
N LEU A 57 38.07 -57.64 17.85
CA LEU A 57 36.80 -56.92 17.99
C LEU A 57 35.67 -57.92 18.21
N VAL A 58 35.39 -58.20 19.49
CA VAL A 58 34.05 -58.66 19.89
C VAL A 58 33.11 -57.46 19.75
N LEU A 59 31.99 -57.65 19.05
CA LEU A 59 30.89 -56.70 19.07
C LEU A 59 30.24 -56.75 20.46
N SER A 60 30.74 -55.94 21.39
CA SER A 60 30.06 -55.71 22.66
C SER A 60 28.68 -55.14 22.40
N PRO A 61 27.58 -55.77 22.87
CA PRO A 61 26.29 -55.10 22.87
C PRO A 61 26.40 -53.82 23.71
N THR A 62 25.64 -52.79 23.34
CA THR A 62 25.53 -51.58 24.15
C THR A 62 25.11 -51.96 25.57
N ALA A 63 26.00 -51.74 26.54
CA ALA A 63 25.70 -52.01 27.94
C ALA A 63 24.47 -51.20 28.35
N LYS A 64 23.37 -51.90 28.67
CA LYS A 64 22.26 -51.26 29.39
C LYS A 64 22.81 -50.71 30.70
N ALA A 65 22.29 -49.57 31.16
CA ALA A 65 22.58 -49.09 32.49
C ALA A 65 22.10 -50.15 33.49
N GLN A 66 23.04 -50.78 34.19
CA GLN A 66 22.74 -51.84 35.15
C GLN A 66 22.01 -51.22 36.35
N ARG A 67 20.84 -51.76 36.70
CA ARG A 67 20.14 -51.44 37.94
C ARG A 67 21.06 -51.81 39.12
N PRO A 68 21.33 -50.90 40.07
CA PRO A 68 22.10 -51.20 41.28
C PRO A 68 21.52 -52.41 42.01
N LEU A 69 22.40 -53.28 42.53
CA LEU A 69 22.02 -54.43 43.35
C LEU A 69 22.30 -54.14 44.83
N GLY A 70 21.50 -54.74 45.71
CA GLY A 70 21.64 -54.67 47.16
C GLY A 70 21.46 -56.01 47.86
N ILE A 71 21.42 -55.95 49.19
CA ILE A 71 21.02 -57.01 50.13
C ILE A 71 20.38 -56.37 51.36
N ASP A 72 19.49 -57.07 52.05
CA ASP A 72 19.17 -56.80 53.45
C ASP A 72 19.70 -57.92 54.37
N VAL A 73 20.01 -57.57 55.62
CA VAL A 73 20.56 -58.50 56.62
C VAL A 73 20.10 -58.18 58.05
N SER A 74 20.23 -59.16 58.94
CA SER A 74 20.02 -59.02 60.38
C SER A 74 21.05 -59.86 61.17
N SER A 75 20.89 -59.92 62.48
CA SER A 75 21.61 -60.86 63.36
C SER A 75 21.45 -62.34 62.98
N TYR A 76 20.50 -62.70 62.10
CA TYR A 76 20.41 -64.06 61.54
C TYR A 76 21.58 -64.40 60.60
N GLN A 77 22.11 -63.41 59.87
CA GLN A 77 23.33 -63.54 59.07
C GLN A 77 24.61 -63.32 59.92
N GLY A 78 24.46 -62.63 61.06
CA GLY A 78 25.46 -62.50 62.12
C GLY A 78 26.56 -61.47 61.87
N ALA A 79 27.25 -61.02 62.92
CA ALA A 79 28.41 -60.11 62.88
C ALA A 79 29.61 -60.56 61.99
N GLY A 80 29.52 -61.71 61.33
CA GLY A 80 30.54 -62.25 60.42
C GLY A 80 30.47 -61.76 58.98
N VAL A 81 29.52 -60.89 58.61
CA VAL A 81 29.37 -60.39 57.23
C VAL A 81 30.62 -59.65 56.75
N ASN A 82 31.26 -60.16 55.70
CA ASN A 82 32.41 -59.53 55.08
C ASN A 82 31.96 -58.49 54.04
N TRP A 83 31.70 -57.27 54.51
CA TRP A 83 31.23 -56.15 53.70
C TRP A 83 32.15 -55.78 52.53
N SER A 84 33.46 -56.00 52.63
CA SER A 84 34.39 -55.85 51.50
C SER A 84 34.14 -56.89 50.40
N SER A 85 33.86 -58.14 50.78
CA SER A 85 33.43 -59.17 49.82
C SER A 85 32.08 -58.81 49.20
N VAL A 86 31.10 -58.37 50.00
CA VAL A 86 29.78 -57.93 49.52
C VAL A 86 29.92 -56.83 48.46
N LYS A 87 30.66 -55.76 48.77
CA LYS A 87 30.95 -54.67 47.81
C LYS A 87 31.65 -55.17 46.55
N SER A 88 32.68 -56.02 46.69
CA SER A 88 33.42 -56.57 45.54
C SER A 88 32.56 -57.47 44.65
N SER A 89 31.48 -58.06 45.19
CA SER A 89 30.52 -58.89 44.47
C SER A 89 29.46 -58.08 43.71
N GLY A 90 29.62 -56.75 43.60
CA GLY A 90 28.75 -55.86 42.83
C GLY A 90 27.52 -55.36 43.59
N ARG A 91 27.42 -55.60 44.90
CA ARG A 91 26.36 -55.03 45.75
C ARG A 91 26.75 -53.61 46.14
N THR A 92 25.79 -52.69 46.09
CA THR A 92 26.05 -51.25 46.04
C THR A 92 25.38 -50.49 47.17
N PHE A 93 24.18 -50.90 47.54
CA PHE A 93 23.46 -50.52 48.75
C PHE A 93 23.18 -51.76 49.60
N ALA A 94 22.74 -51.56 50.85
CA ALA A 94 22.16 -52.60 51.68
C ALA A 94 21.32 -52.01 52.82
N TRP A 95 20.40 -52.79 53.36
CA TRP A 95 19.76 -52.51 54.64
C TRP A 95 20.25 -53.47 55.74
N THR A 96 20.23 -53.01 56.99
CA THR A 96 20.45 -53.87 58.16
C THR A 96 19.37 -53.63 59.21
N LYS A 97 18.84 -54.71 59.80
CA LYS A 97 17.82 -54.61 60.85
C LYS A 97 18.37 -53.80 62.02
N ALA A 98 17.58 -52.86 62.53
CA ALA A 98 17.94 -52.01 63.66
C ALA A 98 17.07 -52.29 64.88
N THR A 99 15.75 -52.26 64.70
CA THR A 99 14.77 -52.51 65.78
C THR A 99 13.56 -53.30 65.30
N GLU A 100 12.85 -53.91 66.24
CA GLU A 100 11.55 -54.54 66.05
C GLU A 100 10.59 -54.10 67.16
N GLY A 101 9.43 -53.60 66.75
CA GLY A 101 8.42 -53.00 67.62
C GLY A 101 8.98 -51.93 68.57
N THR A 102 8.53 -51.95 69.82
CA THR A 102 9.00 -51.06 70.90
C THR A 102 9.97 -51.74 71.89
N GLY A 103 10.45 -52.96 71.57
CA GLY A 103 11.07 -53.86 72.56
C GLY A 103 12.34 -54.60 72.14
N TYR A 104 12.69 -54.64 70.86
CA TYR A 104 13.87 -55.37 70.37
C TYR A 104 14.82 -54.47 69.56
N GLN A 105 16.12 -54.62 69.83
CA GLN A 105 17.23 -54.03 69.08
C GLN A 105 18.07 -55.17 68.50
N ASP A 106 18.40 -55.09 67.21
CA ASP A 106 19.27 -56.10 66.59
C ASP A 106 20.70 -55.95 67.10
N ALA A 107 21.29 -57.07 67.55
CA ALA A 107 22.59 -57.09 68.21
C ALA A 107 23.77 -56.75 67.27
N ASP A 108 23.61 -56.99 65.97
CA ASP A 108 24.67 -56.85 64.98
C ASP A 108 24.52 -55.59 64.10
N PHE A 109 23.39 -54.87 64.22
CA PHE A 109 23.09 -53.60 63.53
C PHE A 109 24.31 -52.67 63.44
N ALA A 110 24.85 -52.26 64.59
CA ALA A 110 25.94 -51.28 64.64
C ALA A 110 27.26 -51.82 64.05
N ILE A 111 27.45 -53.14 63.98
CA ILE A 111 28.62 -53.75 63.34
C ILE A 111 28.43 -53.75 61.83
N ASN A 112 27.24 -54.13 61.35
CA ASN A 112 26.91 -54.15 59.92
C ASN A 112 26.88 -52.76 59.29
N GLU A 113 26.19 -51.81 59.93
CA GLU A 113 26.04 -50.42 59.48
C GLU A 113 27.41 -49.74 59.27
N ASN A 114 28.30 -49.83 60.28
CA ASN A 114 29.63 -49.22 60.20
C ASN A 114 30.56 -49.94 59.23
N ASN A 115 30.56 -51.28 59.20
CA ASN A 115 31.45 -52.04 58.30
C ASN A 115 31.01 -51.96 56.83
N GLY A 116 29.70 -51.90 56.57
CA GLY A 116 29.13 -51.64 55.25
C GLY A 116 29.53 -50.27 54.71
N LYS A 117 29.37 -49.21 55.53
CA LYS A 117 29.84 -47.85 55.21
C LYS A 117 31.36 -47.80 55.00
N ALA A 118 32.15 -48.47 55.84
CA ALA A 118 33.61 -48.56 55.69
C ALA A 118 34.03 -49.30 54.40
N ALA A 119 33.24 -50.26 53.91
CA ALA A 119 33.40 -50.89 52.60
C ALA A 119 32.83 -50.06 51.43
N GLY A 120 32.25 -48.88 51.70
CA GLY A 120 31.66 -47.99 50.72
C GLY A 120 30.31 -48.46 50.17
N VAL A 121 29.57 -49.32 50.87
CA VAL A 121 28.18 -49.67 50.58
C VAL A 121 27.27 -48.54 51.08
N TYR A 122 26.20 -48.21 50.35
CA TYR A 122 25.17 -47.30 50.85
C TYR A 122 24.28 -48.04 51.86
N MET A 123 24.47 -47.78 53.16
CA MET A 123 23.84 -48.54 54.25
C MET A 123 22.63 -47.82 54.83
N GLY A 124 21.52 -48.53 54.98
CA GLY A 124 20.32 -48.04 55.66
C GLY A 124 19.92 -48.91 56.85
N ALA A 125 19.33 -48.29 57.86
CA ALA A 125 18.69 -48.99 58.97
C ALA A 125 17.25 -49.39 58.61
N TYR A 126 16.80 -50.60 58.99
CA TYR A 126 15.39 -51.00 58.85
C TYR A 126 14.70 -51.36 60.17
N HIS A 127 13.38 -51.18 60.19
CA HIS A 127 12.52 -51.36 61.35
C HIS A 127 11.36 -52.32 61.05
N TYR A 128 11.32 -53.45 61.74
CA TYR A 128 10.20 -54.41 61.66
C TYR A 128 9.06 -53.92 62.56
N ALA A 129 7.95 -53.51 61.95
CA ALA A 129 6.87 -52.83 62.66
C ALA A 129 5.85 -53.80 63.29
N HIS A 130 5.24 -53.36 64.40
CA HIS A 130 4.09 -54.03 65.02
C HIS A 130 2.92 -53.05 65.21
N PRO A 131 2.30 -52.54 64.13
CA PRO A 131 1.14 -51.65 64.21
C PRO A 131 -0.05 -52.29 64.93
N GLU A 132 -0.14 -53.63 64.97
CA GLU A 132 -1.16 -54.36 65.71
C GLU A 132 -0.96 -54.34 67.24
N LEU A 133 0.21 -53.90 67.72
CA LEU A 133 0.59 -53.81 69.14
C LEU A 133 0.87 -52.37 69.61
N ASN A 134 1.49 -51.53 68.78
CA ASN A 134 2.03 -50.21 69.17
C ASN A 134 1.56 -49.07 68.25
N THR A 135 1.69 -47.83 68.72
CA THR A 135 1.39 -46.63 67.90
C THR A 135 2.59 -46.23 67.04
N ALA A 136 2.32 -45.69 65.85
CA ALA A 136 3.33 -45.25 64.88
C ALA A 136 4.45 -44.41 65.51
N SER A 137 4.09 -43.35 66.24
CA SER A 137 5.06 -42.46 66.89
C SER A 137 5.86 -43.14 68.00
N SER A 138 5.35 -44.20 68.64
CA SER A 138 6.10 -44.95 69.65
C SER A 138 7.17 -45.86 69.03
N GLU A 139 6.87 -46.49 67.90
CA GLU A 139 7.83 -47.29 67.12
C GLU A 139 8.83 -46.40 66.37
N ALA A 140 8.39 -45.29 65.78
CA ALA A 140 9.26 -44.29 65.17
C ALA A 140 10.24 -43.70 66.20
N SER A 141 9.75 -43.34 67.39
CA SER A 141 10.61 -42.90 68.51
C SER A 141 11.60 -43.99 68.93
N TYR A 142 11.18 -45.25 69.02
CA TYR A 142 12.05 -46.35 69.46
C TYR A 142 13.15 -46.65 68.44
N PHE A 143 12.80 -46.71 67.15
CA PHE A 143 13.74 -46.78 66.04
C PHE A 143 14.71 -45.60 66.05
N TRP A 144 14.21 -44.36 66.11
CA TRP A 144 15.07 -43.17 66.03
C TRP A 144 16.05 -43.09 67.21
N ASN A 145 15.58 -43.30 68.44
CA ASN A 145 16.44 -43.28 69.63
C ASN A 145 17.61 -44.29 69.57
N PHE A 146 17.48 -45.38 68.81
CA PHE A 146 18.57 -46.35 68.58
C PHE A 146 19.41 -46.02 67.34
N ALA A 147 18.78 -45.69 66.21
CA ALA A 147 19.44 -45.62 64.90
C ALA A 147 20.03 -44.24 64.55
N HIS A 148 19.52 -43.14 65.14
CA HIS A 148 19.89 -41.76 64.73
C HIS A 148 21.39 -41.48 64.69
N ALA A 149 22.18 -42.07 65.60
CA ALA A 149 23.62 -41.89 65.69
C ALA A 149 24.39 -42.38 64.43
N TYR A 150 23.75 -43.20 63.59
CA TYR A 150 24.30 -43.73 62.35
C TYR A 150 23.61 -43.18 61.10
N ILE A 151 22.43 -42.56 61.23
CA ILE A 151 21.68 -41.96 60.12
C ILE A 151 22.20 -40.53 59.88
N LEU A 152 23.19 -40.38 59.00
CA LEU A 152 23.97 -39.15 58.85
C LEU A 152 23.95 -38.61 57.41
N ALA A 153 24.20 -37.31 57.24
CA ALA A 153 24.45 -36.69 55.93
C ALA A 153 25.91 -36.96 55.44
N ASP A 154 26.37 -38.20 55.55
CA ASP A 154 27.76 -38.64 55.30
C ASP A 154 28.03 -39.04 53.83
N GLY A 155 27.00 -39.08 52.99
CA GLY A 155 27.09 -39.57 51.61
C GLY A 155 27.16 -41.09 51.47
N LEU A 156 26.99 -41.84 52.57
CA LEU A 156 26.96 -43.30 52.61
C LEU A 156 25.72 -43.88 53.31
N THR A 157 24.96 -43.07 54.03
CA THR A 157 23.67 -43.41 54.63
C THR A 157 22.58 -43.48 53.56
N LEU A 158 21.88 -44.61 53.47
CA LEU A 158 20.66 -44.79 52.69
C LEU A 158 19.43 -44.43 53.54
N GLY A 159 18.33 -44.03 52.91
CA GLY A 159 17.05 -43.82 53.58
C GLY A 159 16.59 -45.06 54.35
N PRO A 160 15.97 -44.90 55.53
CA PRO A 160 15.56 -46.02 56.38
C PRO A 160 14.39 -46.78 55.74
N MET A 161 14.27 -48.06 56.07
CA MET A 161 13.20 -48.93 55.58
C MET A 161 12.22 -49.28 56.71
N LEU A 162 10.94 -49.08 56.47
CA LEU A 162 9.85 -49.54 57.33
C LEU A 162 9.34 -50.88 56.80
N ASP A 163 9.57 -51.94 57.55
CA ASP A 163 9.22 -53.31 57.20
C ASP A 163 7.81 -53.64 57.76
N ILE A 164 6.87 -53.86 56.84
CA ILE A 164 5.45 -54.12 57.10
C ILE A 164 5.08 -55.51 56.58
N GLU A 165 5.28 -56.53 57.40
CA GLU A 165 4.88 -57.91 57.08
C GLU A 165 4.20 -58.67 58.23
N GLY A 166 3.95 -59.96 58.03
CA GLY A 166 3.46 -60.87 59.07
C GLY A 166 2.16 -60.42 59.74
N SER A 167 2.23 -60.10 61.03
CA SER A 167 1.07 -59.75 61.86
C SER A 167 0.61 -58.29 61.76
N ALA A 168 1.36 -57.43 61.07
CA ALA A 168 1.07 -56.00 60.91
C ALA A 168 -0.31 -55.69 60.30
N PHE A 169 -0.90 -56.63 59.54
CA PHE A 169 -2.21 -56.45 58.92
C PHE A 169 -3.40 -56.77 59.84
N ASN A 170 -3.15 -57.23 61.08
CA ASN A 170 -4.22 -57.64 62.01
C ASN A 170 -4.81 -56.48 62.83
N GLY A 171 -4.20 -55.30 62.83
CA GLY A 171 -4.67 -54.13 63.57
C GLY A 171 -3.73 -52.93 63.43
N ASN A 172 -4.19 -51.73 63.80
CA ASN A 172 -3.40 -50.50 63.74
C ASN A 172 -3.69 -49.64 64.98
N VAL A 173 -2.85 -49.70 66.00
CA VAL A 173 -3.09 -49.02 67.28
C VAL A 173 -2.88 -47.52 67.11
N GLY A 174 -3.91 -46.73 67.41
CA GLY A 174 -3.88 -45.27 67.33
C GLY A 174 -4.03 -44.68 65.92
N ALA A 175 -4.23 -45.50 64.88
CA ALA A 175 -4.40 -45.06 63.49
C ALA A 175 -5.69 -45.62 62.86
N THR A 176 -6.22 -44.94 61.85
CA THR A 176 -7.47 -45.33 61.16
C THR A 176 -7.28 -46.43 60.10
N SER A 177 -6.06 -46.63 59.61
CA SER A 177 -5.67 -47.70 58.68
C SER A 177 -4.16 -47.96 58.77
N THR A 178 -3.69 -49.05 58.16
CA THR A 178 -2.25 -49.35 58.07
C THR A 178 -1.49 -48.29 57.27
N SER A 179 -2.10 -47.72 56.24
CA SER A 179 -1.54 -46.56 55.54
C SER A 179 -1.42 -45.32 56.43
N ASP A 180 -2.40 -45.03 57.29
CA ASP A 180 -2.32 -43.88 58.19
C ASP A 180 -1.22 -44.08 59.25
N TRP A 181 -1.06 -45.31 59.76
CA TRP A 181 0.01 -45.67 60.68
C TRP A 181 1.39 -45.51 60.02
N ILE A 182 1.56 -46.06 58.81
CA ILE A 182 2.79 -45.95 58.00
C ILE A 182 3.12 -44.49 57.70
N ASN A 183 2.12 -43.71 57.25
CA ASN A 183 2.31 -42.29 56.95
C ASN A 183 2.78 -41.51 58.19
N GLN A 184 2.22 -41.80 59.38
CA GLN A 184 2.67 -41.17 60.61
C GLN A 184 4.10 -41.58 60.98
N TRP A 185 4.44 -42.87 60.93
CA TRP A 185 5.80 -43.37 61.23
C TRP A 185 6.85 -42.74 60.31
N CYS A 186 6.59 -42.74 59.00
CA CYS A 186 7.49 -42.13 58.01
C CYS A 186 7.60 -40.60 58.18
N THR A 187 6.50 -39.92 58.54
CA THR A 187 6.52 -38.48 58.83
C THR A 187 7.35 -38.17 60.09
N ASP A 188 7.18 -38.95 61.16
CA ASP A 188 7.90 -38.76 62.42
C ASP A 188 9.41 -38.98 62.21
N VAL A 189 9.81 -40.04 61.51
CA VAL A 189 11.24 -40.32 61.20
C VAL A 189 11.85 -39.26 60.26
N VAL A 190 11.10 -38.72 59.29
CA VAL A 190 11.56 -37.61 58.44
C VAL A 190 11.70 -36.32 59.24
N GLN A 191 10.77 -36.04 60.16
CA GLN A 191 10.83 -34.86 61.02
C GLN A 191 12.00 -34.94 61.99
N ASP A 192 12.25 -36.09 62.60
CA ASP A 192 13.38 -36.28 63.51
C ASP A 192 14.74 -36.31 62.81
N ALA A 193 14.81 -36.82 61.57
CA ALA A 193 15.98 -36.64 60.72
C ALA A 193 16.22 -35.14 60.42
N ALA A 194 15.19 -34.40 60.04
CA ALA A 194 15.29 -32.96 59.77
C ALA A 194 15.68 -32.15 61.03
N ASN A 195 15.19 -32.54 62.21
CA ASN A 195 15.58 -31.99 63.51
C ASN A 195 17.08 -32.20 63.79
N ASN A 196 17.65 -33.31 63.31
CA ASN A 196 19.08 -33.63 63.40
C ASN A 196 19.90 -33.15 62.17
N GLY A 197 19.31 -32.32 61.30
CA GLY A 197 19.99 -31.72 60.15
C GLY A 197 20.13 -32.62 58.93
N VAL A 198 19.43 -33.75 58.87
CA VAL A 198 19.49 -34.75 57.79
C VAL A 198 18.20 -34.74 56.98
N ALA A 199 18.31 -34.69 55.65
CA ALA A 199 17.20 -34.92 54.73
C ALA A 199 17.32 -36.34 54.15
N LEU A 200 16.26 -37.12 54.30
CA LEU A 200 16.13 -38.49 53.85
C LEU A 200 14.70 -38.80 53.42
N LYS A 201 14.49 -39.95 52.78
CA LYS A 201 13.16 -40.45 52.41
C LYS A 201 13.06 -41.93 52.81
N PRO A 202 12.09 -42.31 53.66
CA PRO A 202 11.87 -43.72 53.97
C PRO A 202 11.39 -44.53 52.78
N ALA A 203 11.79 -45.80 52.73
CA ALA A 203 11.16 -46.84 51.93
C ALA A 203 10.18 -47.65 52.81
N ILE A 204 9.11 -48.17 52.22
CA ILE A 204 8.20 -49.12 52.84
C ILE A 204 8.46 -50.47 52.17
N TYR A 205 8.94 -51.43 52.94
CA TYR A 205 9.02 -52.84 52.53
C TYR A 205 7.67 -53.52 52.80
N ILE A 206 7.14 -54.18 51.77
CA ILE A 206 5.90 -54.96 51.82
C ILE A 206 5.89 -55.99 50.68
N SER A 207 5.27 -57.15 50.88
CA SER A 207 5.09 -58.10 49.77
C SER A 207 4.03 -57.59 48.77
N ALA A 208 4.25 -57.85 47.47
CA ALA A 208 3.44 -57.27 46.39
C ALA A 208 1.92 -57.43 46.58
N CYS A 209 1.47 -58.59 47.02
CA CYS A 209 0.05 -58.87 47.22
C CYS A 209 -0.52 -58.25 48.51
N ASN A 210 0.32 -58.03 49.54
CA ASN A 210 -0.10 -57.38 50.78
C ASN A 210 -0.24 -55.85 50.62
N ALA A 211 0.32 -55.26 49.56
CA ALA A 211 0.08 -53.86 49.22
C ALA A 211 -1.42 -53.53 49.02
N SER A 212 -2.26 -54.53 48.75
CA SER A 212 -3.73 -54.43 48.73
C SER A 212 -4.37 -53.99 50.06
N HIS A 213 -3.66 -54.12 51.19
CA HIS A 213 -4.08 -53.60 52.49
C HIS A 213 -3.81 -52.10 52.68
N LEU A 214 -3.10 -51.48 51.73
CA LEU A 214 -2.75 -50.06 51.75
C LEU A 214 -3.65 -49.25 50.80
N ASN A 215 -3.55 -47.92 50.86
CA ASN A 215 -4.10 -47.00 49.89
C ASN A 215 -3.02 -46.03 49.40
N SER A 216 -3.27 -45.34 48.28
CA SER A 216 -2.30 -44.50 47.58
C SER A 216 -1.76 -43.28 48.33
N SER A 217 -2.23 -43.00 49.57
CA SER A 217 -1.57 -42.02 50.44
C SER A 217 -0.12 -42.39 50.78
N VAL A 218 0.24 -43.69 50.77
CA VAL A 218 1.63 -44.13 51.01
C VAL A 218 2.56 -43.86 49.82
N ALA A 219 2.02 -43.52 48.64
CA ALA A 219 2.79 -43.34 47.41
C ALA A 219 3.77 -42.14 47.46
N GLN A 220 3.65 -41.28 48.47
CA GLN A 220 4.63 -40.23 48.77
C GLN A 220 5.98 -40.81 49.23
N TRP A 221 6.01 -42.00 49.82
CA TRP A 221 7.19 -42.71 50.33
C TRP A 221 7.81 -43.63 49.27
N GLY A 222 8.93 -44.29 49.59
CA GLY A 222 9.49 -45.33 48.75
C GLY A 222 8.69 -46.62 48.81
N SER A 223 8.73 -47.37 47.72
CA SER A 223 8.27 -48.77 47.65
C SER A 223 9.49 -49.67 47.53
N ASP A 224 9.69 -50.52 48.53
CA ASP A 224 10.42 -51.77 48.38
C ASP A 224 9.39 -52.91 48.36
N ILE A 225 9.40 -53.72 47.32
CA ILE A 225 8.35 -54.71 47.09
C ILE A 225 8.95 -56.09 47.06
N ALA A 226 8.60 -56.95 48.03
CA ALA A 226 8.99 -58.35 48.03
C ALA A 226 8.09 -59.15 47.07
N ASP A 227 8.68 -59.69 46.01
CA ASP A 227 8.05 -60.69 45.13
C ASP A 227 9.11 -61.62 44.53
N TYR A 228 9.05 -62.91 44.90
CA TYR A 228 10.00 -63.92 44.46
C TYR A 228 9.58 -64.61 43.15
N ASN A 229 9.04 -63.82 42.21
CA ASN A 229 8.42 -64.31 40.96
C ASN A 229 9.39 -64.95 39.96
N GLY A 230 10.71 -64.77 40.14
CA GLY A 230 11.74 -65.37 39.29
C GLY A 230 12.05 -64.64 37.99
N GLU A 231 11.55 -63.40 37.81
CA GLU A 231 11.98 -62.52 36.73
C GLU A 231 13.45 -62.03 36.90
N ASP A 232 14.05 -61.56 35.82
CA ASP A 232 15.41 -61.00 35.84
C ASP A 232 15.39 -59.61 36.52
N PRO A 233 16.10 -59.39 37.65
CA PRO A 233 16.08 -58.12 38.38
C PRO A 233 16.49 -56.91 37.53
N GLN A 234 17.29 -57.10 36.48
CA GLN A 234 17.76 -56.05 35.59
C GLN A 234 16.73 -55.62 34.53
N THR A 235 15.63 -56.36 34.35
CA THR A 235 14.62 -56.06 33.31
C THR A 235 13.16 -56.28 33.71
N GLY A 236 12.89 -57.09 34.73
CA GLY A 236 11.55 -57.43 35.22
C GLY A 236 10.97 -56.44 36.23
N THR A 237 9.92 -56.89 36.93
CA THR A 237 9.11 -56.11 37.87
C THR A 237 8.61 -56.97 39.06
N PRO A 238 8.47 -56.42 40.29
CA PRO A 238 7.84 -57.09 41.43
C PRO A 238 6.30 -57.18 41.32
N TRP A 239 5.71 -56.57 40.30
CA TRP A 239 4.25 -56.47 40.18
C TRP A 239 3.61 -57.58 39.33
N SER A 240 4.36 -58.53 38.77
CA SER A 240 3.77 -59.49 37.81
C SER A 240 2.89 -60.57 38.45
N ALA A 241 3.11 -60.91 39.72
CA ALA A 241 2.21 -61.79 40.47
C ALA A 241 0.90 -61.08 40.90
N CYS A 242 1.00 -59.82 41.35
CA CYS A 242 -0.08 -59.09 42.04
C CYS A 242 -0.27 -57.66 41.49
N ALA A 243 -0.37 -57.55 40.16
CA ALA A 243 -0.48 -56.27 39.44
C ALA A 243 -1.74 -55.43 39.74
N GLY A 244 -2.74 -55.99 40.43
CA GLY A 244 -3.93 -55.27 40.87
C GLY A 244 -3.73 -54.46 42.16
N ASP A 245 -2.64 -54.74 42.88
CA ASP A 245 -2.41 -54.29 44.26
C ASP A 245 -1.37 -53.15 44.35
N ASP A 246 -0.94 -52.63 43.19
CA ASP A 246 -0.01 -51.51 43.05
C ASP A 246 -0.64 -50.17 43.50
N VAL A 247 -0.46 -49.83 44.78
CA VAL A 247 -0.90 -48.56 45.38
C VAL A 247 0.00 -47.37 45.04
N TRP A 248 1.18 -47.57 44.46
CA TRP A 248 2.05 -46.49 43.94
C TRP A 248 1.64 -46.08 42.51
N GLY A 249 1.08 -47.03 41.76
CA GLY A 249 0.35 -46.84 40.52
C GLY A 249 1.22 -46.91 39.26
N SER A 250 0.61 -47.42 38.17
CA SER A 250 1.24 -47.54 36.84
C SER A 250 2.48 -48.45 36.77
N GLY A 251 2.63 -49.39 37.72
CA GLY A 251 3.78 -50.28 37.82
C GLY A 251 5.01 -49.61 38.46
N VAL A 252 4.81 -48.58 39.28
CA VAL A 252 5.91 -47.87 39.97
C VAL A 252 6.40 -48.71 41.16
N TRP A 253 7.73 -48.87 41.23
CA TRP A 253 8.45 -49.44 42.36
C TRP A 253 9.86 -48.83 42.39
N HIS A 254 10.46 -48.74 43.57
CA HIS A 254 11.77 -48.12 43.75
C HIS A 254 12.84 -49.16 44.04
N PHE A 255 12.53 -50.11 44.93
CA PHE A 255 13.34 -51.27 45.27
C PHE A 255 12.49 -52.55 45.14
N TRP A 256 13.16 -53.68 45.01
CA TRP A 256 12.54 -55.00 44.87
C TRP A 256 13.49 -56.06 45.44
N GLN A 257 13.13 -56.59 46.60
CA GLN A 257 13.69 -57.82 47.14
C GLN A 257 13.20 -59.02 46.30
N TYR A 258 14.09 -59.58 45.48
CA TYR A 258 13.73 -60.52 44.41
C TYR A 258 14.04 -61.99 44.76
N SER A 259 14.76 -62.25 45.85
CA SER A 259 14.93 -63.59 46.43
C SER A 259 15.50 -63.55 47.84
N SER A 260 15.08 -64.49 48.69
CA SER A 260 15.62 -64.79 50.04
C SER A 260 16.58 -65.99 50.09
N THR A 261 17.13 -66.40 48.93
CA THR A 261 17.84 -67.68 48.80
C THR A 261 19.18 -67.59 48.04
N VAL A 262 19.67 -66.39 47.77
CA VAL A 262 20.88 -66.20 46.95
C VAL A 262 22.13 -66.24 47.82
N SER A 263 23.12 -67.03 47.42
CA SER A 263 24.43 -67.01 48.08
C SER A 263 25.22 -65.78 47.64
N VAL A 264 25.47 -64.86 48.57
CA VAL A 264 26.19 -63.60 48.33
C VAL A 264 27.61 -63.70 48.89
N PRO A 265 28.67 -63.48 48.09
CA PRO A 265 30.05 -63.54 48.58
C PRO A 265 30.30 -62.54 49.72
N GLY A 266 30.46 -63.06 50.93
CA GLY A 266 30.64 -62.28 52.16
C GLY A 266 29.54 -62.49 53.19
N VAL A 267 28.38 -63.03 52.80
CA VAL A 267 27.31 -63.45 53.71
C VAL A 267 27.35 -64.98 53.87
N SER A 268 27.04 -65.49 55.06
CA SER A 268 27.06 -66.92 55.35
C SER A 268 25.66 -67.53 55.20
N GLY A 269 25.51 -68.50 54.29
CA GLY A 269 24.24 -69.17 54.03
C GLY A 269 23.42 -68.51 52.92
N ASN A 270 22.11 -68.44 53.11
CA ASN A 270 21.21 -67.67 52.25
C ASN A 270 21.33 -66.18 52.59
N CYS A 271 21.17 -65.35 51.56
CA CYS A 271 21.05 -63.92 51.69
C CYS A 271 19.86 -63.44 50.86
N ASP A 272 19.16 -62.48 51.43
CA ASP A 272 18.14 -61.69 50.80
C ASP A 272 18.81 -60.69 49.84
N VAL A 273 18.21 -60.46 48.67
CA VAL A 273 18.84 -59.70 47.57
C VAL A 273 17.89 -58.76 46.85
N ASP A 274 18.38 -57.55 46.60
CA ASP A 274 17.57 -56.43 46.12
C ASP A 274 18.05 -55.88 44.78
N VAL A 275 17.16 -55.17 44.11
CA VAL A 275 17.48 -54.34 42.96
C VAL A 275 16.80 -52.97 43.03
N PHE A 276 17.53 -51.91 42.68
CA PHE A 276 17.00 -50.55 42.60
C PHE A 276 16.52 -50.21 41.18
N ASN A 277 15.33 -49.63 41.04
CA ASN A 277 14.71 -49.29 39.75
C ASN A 277 15.24 -47.99 39.12
N GLY A 278 16.56 -47.90 38.90
CA GLY A 278 17.17 -46.74 38.28
C GLY A 278 18.66 -46.91 38.03
N THR A 279 19.36 -45.81 37.79
CA THR A 279 20.83 -45.79 37.73
C THR A 279 21.46 -45.58 39.10
N ALA A 280 22.73 -45.94 39.26
CA ALA A 280 23.49 -45.66 40.49
C ALA A 280 23.53 -44.15 40.86
N ALA A 281 23.46 -43.25 39.88
CA ALA A 281 23.35 -41.82 40.14
C ALA A 281 21.99 -41.43 40.74
N GLN A 282 20.89 -42.04 40.27
CA GLN A 282 19.54 -41.82 40.80
C GLN A 282 19.34 -42.45 42.19
N LEU A 283 20.03 -43.56 42.48
CA LEU A 283 20.09 -44.12 43.83
C LEU A 283 20.70 -43.09 44.79
N VAL A 284 21.86 -42.53 44.46
CA VAL A 284 22.52 -41.50 45.28
C VAL A 284 21.66 -40.24 45.38
N SER A 285 21.17 -39.68 44.27
CA SER A 285 20.44 -38.41 44.29
C SER A 285 19.01 -38.49 44.84
N GLY A 286 18.47 -39.70 45.02
CA GLY A 286 17.09 -39.93 45.49
C GLY A 286 16.97 -40.59 46.86
N TRP A 287 17.98 -41.34 47.30
CA TRP A 287 17.88 -42.23 48.46
C TRP A 287 19.06 -42.19 49.42
N VAL A 288 20.21 -41.61 49.04
CA VAL A 288 21.30 -41.34 50.00
C VAL A 288 20.98 -40.06 50.78
N ALA A 289 21.13 -40.12 52.09
CA ALA A 289 20.79 -39.02 52.98
C ALA A 289 21.72 -37.81 52.77
N THR A 290 21.14 -36.61 52.81
CA THR A 290 21.80 -35.33 52.54
C THR A 290 21.62 -34.36 53.70
N ALA A 291 22.27 -33.20 53.67
CA ALA A 291 22.04 -32.16 54.67
C ALA A 291 20.66 -31.51 54.46
N SER A 292 19.86 -31.37 55.53
CA SER A 292 18.51 -30.81 55.44
C SER A 292 18.52 -29.32 55.20
N THR A 293 17.92 -28.91 54.09
CA THR A 293 17.73 -27.49 53.72
C THR A 293 16.41 -26.92 54.25
N ASN A 294 15.73 -27.57 55.21
CA ASN A 294 14.55 -27.01 55.85
C ASN A 294 14.91 -25.65 56.50
N SER A 295 14.39 -24.58 55.90
CA SER A 295 14.77 -23.22 56.18
C SER A 295 13.90 -22.63 57.30
N THR A 296 14.35 -22.81 58.54
CA THR A 296 13.93 -21.94 59.65
C THR A 296 14.08 -20.49 59.19
N ILE A 297 13.01 -19.69 59.24
CA ILE A 297 13.08 -18.27 58.92
C ILE A 297 13.90 -17.57 60.00
N TYR A 298 14.94 -16.87 59.57
CA TYR A 298 15.76 -16.01 60.41
C TYR A 298 15.27 -14.57 60.26
N TYR A 299 14.90 -13.97 61.38
CA TYR A 299 14.27 -12.66 61.44
C TYR A 299 15.30 -11.60 61.82
N TRP A 300 15.39 -10.52 61.04
CA TRP A 300 16.35 -9.44 61.24
C TRP A 300 15.89 -8.47 62.35
N ASP A 301 16.52 -8.52 63.51
CA ASP A 301 16.34 -7.57 64.62
C ASP A 301 17.61 -6.68 64.75
N PRO A 302 17.63 -5.49 64.11
CA PRO A 302 18.74 -4.56 64.24
C PRO A 302 18.79 -3.89 65.63
N GLN A 303 17.72 -3.91 66.42
CA GLN A 303 17.65 -3.22 67.72
C GLN A 303 18.11 -4.11 68.89
N ASN A 304 17.87 -5.42 68.84
CA ASN A 304 18.07 -6.40 69.93
C ASN A 304 17.29 -6.02 71.21
N ILE A 305 15.96 -5.86 71.08
CA ILE A 305 15.08 -5.56 72.22
C ILE A 305 13.80 -6.41 72.19
N SER A 306 13.72 -7.38 73.09
CA SER A 306 12.52 -8.22 73.27
C SER A 306 11.34 -7.40 73.80
N GLY A 307 10.18 -7.53 73.16
CA GLY A 307 8.92 -6.90 73.58
C GLY A 307 8.78 -5.40 73.27
N GLY A 308 9.79 -4.76 72.66
CA GLY A 308 9.75 -3.35 72.24
C GLY A 308 8.95 -3.10 70.96
N ASN A 309 7.66 -3.45 70.94
CA ASN A 309 6.80 -3.34 69.77
C ASN A 309 5.91 -2.07 69.85
N PRO A 310 5.87 -1.19 68.82
CA PRO A 310 6.65 -1.23 67.58
C PRO A 310 8.00 -0.48 67.68
N TYR A 311 8.96 -0.85 66.83
CA TYR A 311 10.14 -0.06 66.55
C TYR A 311 9.76 1.28 65.87
N THR A 312 10.46 2.36 66.24
CA THR A 312 10.22 3.71 65.69
C THR A 312 11.49 4.29 65.06
N GLY A 313 11.33 5.01 63.95
CA GLY A 313 12.43 5.62 63.19
C GLY A 313 13.14 4.66 62.24
N SER A 314 13.86 5.20 61.25
CA SER A 314 14.63 4.42 60.28
C SER A 314 15.83 3.71 60.91
N MET A 315 16.19 2.54 60.37
CA MET A 315 17.22 1.65 60.89
C MET A 315 18.27 1.30 59.85
N SER A 316 19.46 0.91 60.31
CA SER A 316 20.51 0.36 59.45
C SER A 316 21.36 -0.66 60.19
N GLY A 317 22.00 -1.56 59.45
CA GLY A 317 22.90 -2.57 59.99
C GLY A 317 23.62 -3.35 58.90
N THR A 318 24.35 -4.38 59.29
CA THR A 318 25.23 -5.18 58.40
C THR A 318 24.88 -6.65 58.51
N TRP A 319 24.49 -7.30 57.40
CA TRP A 319 23.92 -8.67 57.34
C TRP A 319 24.76 -9.69 58.13
N GLU A 320 26.09 -9.57 58.04
CA GLU A 320 27.07 -10.45 58.66
C GLU A 320 27.09 -10.40 60.21
N ASN A 321 26.43 -9.41 60.84
CA ASN A 321 26.47 -9.22 62.29
C ASN A 321 25.47 -10.13 63.05
N ALA A 322 25.72 -10.30 64.35
CA ALA A 322 24.79 -10.91 65.31
C ALA A 322 23.55 -10.01 65.53
N LYS A 323 22.60 -10.08 64.58
CA LYS A 323 21.35 -9.30 64.52
C LYS A 323 20.18 -10.11 63.92
N TRP A 324 20.28 -11.44 63.96
CA TRP A 324 19.23 -12.37 63.56
C TRP A 324 18.54 -13.01 64.77
N SER A 325 17.32 -13.49 64.57
CA SER A 325 16.47 -14.14 65.58
C SER A 325 15.77 -15.37 64.97
N TYR A 326 15.65 -16.46 65.72
CA TYR A 326 14.82 -17.61 65.33
C TYR A 326 13.32 -17.35 65.44
N GLY A 327 12.92 -16.36 66.25
CA GLY A 327 11.53 -16.02 66.53
C GLY A 327 11.10 -14.73 65.81
N SER A 328 9.87 -14.74 65.30
CA SER A 328 9.22 -13.63 64.59
C SER A 328 8.89 -12.40 65.45
N THR A 329 9.23 -12.42 66.73
CA THR A 329 8.93 -11.38 67.73
C THR A 329 10.14 -10.57 68.19
N GLY A 330 11.33 -10.80 67.61
CA GLY A 330 12.58 -10.15 68.03
C GLY A 330 13.07 -10.64 69.40
N LEU A 331 14.03 -11.56 69.43
CA LEU A 331 14.59 -12.09 70.66
C LEU A 331 15.74 -11.21 71.20
N SER A 332 15.82 -11.05 72.52
CA SER A 332 16.93 -10.38 73.22
C SER A 332 18.27 -11.14 73.21
N SER A 333 18.40 -12.11 72.30
CA SER A 333 19.51 -13.05 72.18
C SER A 333 19.83 -13.21 70.69
N PRO A 334 20.60 -12.27 70.08
CA PRO A 334 20.87 -12.30 68.66
C PRO A 334 21.75 -13.49 68.27
N VAL A 335 21.49 -14.04 67.10
CA VAL A 335 22.35 -15.03 66.45
C VAL A 335 23.00 -14.45 65.20
N ASN A 336 24.07 -15.09 64.76
CA ASN A 336 24.70 -14.82 63.47
C ASN A 336 23.82 -15.36 62.34
N TRP A 337 24.03 -14.88 61.12
CA TRP A 337 23.48 -15.53 59.93
C TRP A 337 24.01 -16.97 59.80
N VAL A 338 23.17 -17.85 59.26
CA VAL A 338 23.55 -19.20 58.85
C VAL A 338 23.04 -19.42 57.43
N ASP A 339 23.94 -19.80 56.52
CA ASP A 339 23.63 -20.03 55.11
C ASP A 339 22.64 -21.19 54.91
N GLY A 340 21.83 -21.09 53.86
CA GLY A 340 20.73 -22.02 53.59
C GLY A 340 19.46 -21.78 54.43
N LYS A 341 19.34 -20.62 55.09
CA LYS A 341 18.14 -20.18 55.81
C LYS A 341 17.39 -19.07 55.07
N ALA A 342 16.14 -18.86 55.45
CA ALA A 342 15.27 -17.85 54.85
C ALA A 342 15.44 -16.51 55.60
N ALA A 343 15.56 -15.39 54.89
CA ALA A 343 15.80 -14.07 55.48
C ALA A 343 14.51 -13.24 55.55
N CYS A 344 14.02 -12.94 56.75
CA CYS A 344 12.86 -12.09 56.96
C CYS A 344 13.25 -10.74 57.57
N PHE A 345 12.85 -9.66 56.91
CA PHE A 345 13.09 -8.27 57.28
C PHE A 345 11.78 -7.60 57.70
N GLY A 346 11.85 -6.41 58.27
CA GLY A 346 10.65 -5.67 58.67
C GLY A 346 9.88 -6.30 59.85
N VAL A 347 10.56 -7.06 60.72
CA VAL A 347 9.92 -7.47 61.98
C VAL A 347 9.69 -6.23 62.86
N HIS A 348 8.54 -6.20 63.54
CA HIS A 348 8.22 -5.23 64.58
C HIS A 348 8.19 -3.74 64.12
N THR A 349 7.91 -3.42 62.86
CA THR A 349 7.93 -2.01 62.39
C THR A 349 6.68 -1.21 62.76
N GLY A 350 6.86 0.06 63.13
CA GLY A 350 5.76 0.96 63.47
C GLY A 350 5.03 1.52 62.27
N ASN A 351 3.75 1.87 62.46
CA ASN A 351 2.94 2.60 61.49
C ASN A 351 3.68 3.87 61.05
N GLY A 352 3.74 4.14 59.74
CA GLY A 352 4.49 5.28 59.18
C GLY A 352 5.82 4.93 58.49
N THR A 353 6.01 3.66 58.10
CA THR A 353 6.99 3.21 57.09
C THR A 353 8.45 3.66 57.34
N PRO A 354 9.06 3.32 58.48
CA PRO A 354 10.50 3.52 58.69
C PRO A 354 11.33 2.75 57.63
N ALA A 355 12.41 3.36 57.16
CA ALA A 355 13.30 2.74 56.17
C ALA A 355 14.38 1.88 56.84
N TYR A 356 14.68 0.72 56.27
CA TYR A 356 15.69 -0.24 56.75
C TYR A 356 16.80 -0.42 55.72
N THR A 357 18.02 0.01 56.04
CA THR A 357 19.19 -0.20 55.17
C THR A 357 20.04 -1.37 55.68
N VAL A 358 20.00 -2.50 54.98
CA VAL A 358 20.83 -3.69 55.26
C VAL A 358 22.05 -3.64 54.36
N THR A 359 23.23 -3.54 54.96
CA THR A 359 24.51 -3.60 54.25
C THR A 359 25.00 -5.04 54.21
N MET A 360 25.17 -5.61 53.02
CA MET A 360 25.69 -6.96 52.80
C MET A 360 27.05 -6.84 52.10
N ASN A 361 28.11 -7.34 52.72
CA ASN A 361 29.49 -7.15 52.25
C ASN A 361 30.10 -8.43 51.67
N SER A 362 29.56 -9.59 52.06
CA SER A 362 30.00 -10.94 51.70
C SER A 362 28.91 -11.71 50.95
N GLY A 363 29.25 -12.89 50.43
CA GLY A 363 28.29 -13.78 49.78
C GLY A 363 27.57 -14.66 50.80
N HIS A 364 26.25 -14.81 50.66
CA HIS A 364 25.42 -15.69 51.51
C HIS A 364 24.47 -16.54 50.67
N VAL A 365 24.32 -17.81 51.05
CA VAL A 365 23.31 -18.70 50.46
C VAL A 365 22.00 -18.52 51.20
N VAL A 366 20.93 -18.20 50.48
CA VAL A 366 19.64 -17.86 51.09
C VAL A 366 18.51 -18.70 50.50
N ALA A 367 17.59 -19.12 51.38
CA ALA A 367 16.42 -19.94 51.08
C ALA A 367 15.12 -19.10 51.07
N GLY A 368 15.15 -17.94 50.40
CA GLY A 368 14.03 -17.00 50.27
C GLY A 368 14.13 -15.72 51.13
N PHE A 369 13.39 -14.69 50.73
CA PHE A 369 13.39 -13.33 51.29
C PHE A 369 11.96 -12.87 51.56
N PHE A 370 11.74 -12.19 52.69
CA PHE A 370 10.41 -11.78 53.14
C PHE A 370 10.44 -10.36 53.73
N ASP A 371 9.49 -9.50 53.35
CA ASP A 371 9.06 -8.32 54.13
C ASP A 371 7.89 -8.75 55.04
N GLY A 372 8.07 -8.67 56.35
CA GLY A 372 7.42 -9.54 57.33
C GLY A 372 5.88 -9.56 57.35
N ALA A 373 5.29 -10.75 57.13
CA ALA A 373 3.85 -10.99 57.24
C ALA A 373 3.30 -11.16 58.68
N LEU A 374 4.09 -10.84 59.71
CA LEU A 374 3.74 -11.00 61.12
C LEU A 374 3.85 -9.66 61.86
N ALA A 375 2.85 -9.35 62.68
CA ALA A 375 2.55 -7.97 63.03
C ALA A 375 3.67 -7.26 63.86
N PRO A 376 4.01 -5.99 63.53
CA PRO A 376 3.32 -5.08 62.62
C PRO A 376 4.12 -4.68 61.36
N ASN A 377 3.36 -4.33 60.31
CA ASN A 377 3.66 -3.49 59.16
C ASN A 377 4.92 -3.78 58.30
N SER A 378 4.66 -3.98 56.99
CA SER A 378 5.65 -3.91 55.91
C SER A 378 6.40 -2.58 55.86
N CYS A 379 7.65 -2.57 55.39
CA CYS A 379 8.51 -1.39 55.48
C CYS A 379 9.41 -1.15 54.25
N ASP A 380 10.19 -0.07 54.30
CA ASP A 380 11.06 0.36 53.20
C ASP A 380 12.46 -0.28 53.31
N ILE A 381 12.57 -1.54 52.92
CA ILE A 381 13.81 -2.32 53.02
C ILE A 381 14.72 -2.03 51.82
N THR A 382 16.01 -1.84 52.07
CA THR A 382 17.04 -1.67 51.04
C THR A 382 18.28 -2.50 51.40
N ILE A 383 18.50 -3.58 50.66
CA ILE A 383 19.68 -4.45 50.73
C ILE A 383 20.71 -3.95 49.71
N GLN A 384 21.91 -3.59 50.19
CA GLN A 384 22.96 -2.96 49.40
C GLN A 384 24.37 -3.36 49.87
N GLY A 385 25.40 -3.17 49.05
CA GLY A 385 26.79 -3.41 49.42
C GLY A 385 27.58 -4.18 48.37
N SER A 386 28.69 -4.81 48.77
CA SER A 386 29.56 -5.61 47.89
C SER A 386 29.23 -7.11 47.88
N GLY A 387 28.27 -7.55 48.69
CA GLY A 387 27.86 -8.94 48.80
C GLY A 387 27.06 -9.46 47.62
N THR A 388 26.84 -10.77 47.62
CA THR A 388 26.03 -11.49 46.63
C THR A 388 25.06 -12.43 47.34
N ILE A 389 23.80 -12.36 46.95
CA ILE A 389 22.76 -13.29 47.38
C ILE A 389 22.83 -14.53 46.48
N ASP A 390 23.17 -15.69 47.02
CA ASP A 390 23.22 -16.96 46.28
C ASP A 390 21.92 -17.76 46.55
N LEU A 391 21.12 -17.99 45.51
CA LEU A 391 19.85 -18.71 45.63
C LEU A 391 20.11 -20.22 45.78
N ALA A 392 19.71 -20.76 46.94
CA ALA A 392 19.70 -22.19 47.20
C ALA A 392 18.92 -22.97 46.11
N SER A 393 19.29 -24.23 45.89
CA SER A 393 18.60 -25.08 44.90
C SER A 393 17.10 -25.21 45.20
N GLY A 394 16.27 -25.22 44.15
CA GLY A 394 14.81 -25.18 44.27
C GLY A 394 14.22 -23.77 44.10
N ALA A 395 12.94 -23.61 44.45
CA ALA A 395 12.25 -22.32 44.38
C ALA A 395 12.46 -21.52 45.67
N GLN A 396 12.86 -20.25 45.53
CA GLN A 396 13.18 -19.34 46.62
C GLN A 396 12.26 -18.14 46.60
N ALA A 397 11.45 -18.00 47.64
CA ALA A 397 10.46 -16.94 47.79
C ALA A 397 11.09 -15.54 47.75
N LEU A 398 10.34 -14.58 47.21
CA LEU A 398 10.56 -13.14 47.32
C LEU A 398 9.21 -12.52 47.68
N ASP A 399 8.85 -12.60 48.95
CA ASP A 399 7.58 -12.08 49.46
C ASP A 399 7.69 -10.59 49.78
N SER A 400 6.68 -9.85 49.34
CA SER A 400 6.49 -8.45 49.70
C SER A 400 5.00 -8.17 49.84
N ILE A 401 4.58 -7.83 51.06
CA ILE A 401 3.16 -7.63 51.41
C ILE A 401 2.83 -6.17 51.72
N LYS A 402 1.54 -5.82 51.66
CA LYS A 402 1.01 -4.56 52.19
C LYS A 402 0.76 -4.69 53.69
N ALA A 403 1.09 -3.63 54.45
CA ALA A 403 0.78 -3.52 55.86
C ALA A 403 -0.73 -3.54 56.13
N SER A 404 -1.10 -3.81 57.38
CA SER A 404 -2.49 -3.78 57.85
C SER A 404 -3.12 -2.38 57.85
N ASP A 405 -2.32 -1.31 57.72
CA ASP A 405 -2.80 0.07 57.49
C ASP A 405 -3.01 0.43 56.01
N GLY A 406 -2.70 -0.50 55.08
CA GLY A 406 -2.82 -0.31 53.64
C GLY A 406 -1.59 0.31 52.96
N SER A 407 -0.55 0.67 53.72
CA SER A 407 0.76 1.04 53.13
C SER A 407 1.40 -0.15 52.40
N VAL A 408 2.32 0.14 51.48
CA VAL A 408 2.87 -0.84 50.55
C VAL A 408 4.33 -1.10 50.91
N GLY A 409 4.67 -2.34 51.27
CA GLY A 409 6.05 -2.77 51.47
C GLY A 409 6.93 -2.54 50.25
N GLN A 410 8.20 -2.21 50.48
CA GLN A 410 9.16 -1.90 49.41
C GLN A 410 10.48 -2.62 49.66
N LEU A 411 10.61 -3.83 49.14
CA LEU A 411 11.82 -4.67 49.26
C LEU A 411 12.79 -4.39 48.11
N ARG A 412 13.82 -3.57 48.35
CA ARG A 412 14.82 -3.18 47.33
C ARG A 412 16.09 -4.00 47.44
N ILE A 413 16.46 -4.69 46.36
CA ILE A 413 17.66 -5.52 46.27
C ILE A 413 18.62 -4.88 45.26
N ASN A 414 19.59 -4.13 45.79
CA ASN A 414 20.64 -3.47 45.01
C ASN A 414 21.92 -4.33 44.88
N VAL A 415 22.06 -5.37 45.70
CA VAL A 415 23.12 -6.39 45.57
C VAL A 415 22.82 -7.37 44.43
N ALA A 416 23.83 -8.07 43.92
CA ALA A 416 23.65 -9.10 42.91
C ALA A 416 23.00 -10.36 43.50
N ILE A 417 22.12 -10.99 42.72
CA ILE A 417 21.55 -12.31 42.99
C ILE A 417 22.17 -13.34 42.02
N ALA A 418 22.69 -14.44 42.53
CA ALA A 418 23.33 -15.53 41.82
C ALA A 418 22.73 -16.89 42.23
N GLY A 419 23.34 -17.99 41.82
CA GLY A 419 22.97 -19.35 42.26
C GLY A 419 22.17 -20.18 41.27
N ALA A 420 21.90 -21.42 41.66
CA ALA A 420 21.14 -22.39 40.87
C ALA A 420 19.62 -22.29 41.09
N GLY A 421 19.19 -21.64 42.18
CA GLY A 421 17.78 -21.50 42.54
C GLY A 421 16.95 -20.70 41.54
N GLN A 422 15.63 -20.92 41.61
CA GLN A 422 14.60 -20.14 40.94
C GLN A 422 14.10 -19.05 41.88
N LEU A 423 14.02 -17.81 41.42
CA LEU A 423 13.45 -16.70 42.18
C LEU A 423 11.92 -16.71 42.04
N PHE A 424 11.21 -16.57 43.15
CA PHE A 424 9.75 -16.65 43.19
C PHE A 424 9.08 -15.42 43.83
N PRO A 425 8.82 -14.33 43.07
CA PRO A 425 8.05 -13.18 43.53
C PRO A 425 6.61 -13.54 43.94
N GLU A 426 6.26 -13.24 45.19
CA GLU A 426 4.93 -13.47 45.76
C GLU A 426 4.39 -12.23 46.50
N GLY A 427 3.21 -12.38 47.11
CA GLY A 427 2.58 -11.29 47.85
C GLY A 427 1.84 -10.26 46.99
N ASN A 428 1.75 -9.02 47.49
CA ASN A 428 0.89 -7.97 46.95
C ASN A 428 1.47 -6.54 47.07
N ALA A 429 2.77 -6.37 47.35
CA ALA A 429 3.46 -5.09 47.41
C ALA A 429 4.62 -5.00 46.40
N ASN A 430 5.63 -4.18 46.67
CA ASN A 430 6.64 -3.82 45.70
C ASN A 430 8.00 -4.47 46.03
N SER A 431 8.56 -5.18 45.06
CA SER A 431 9.95 -5.65 45.08
C SER A 431 10.75 -4.95 43.98
N TYR A 432 12.03 -4.68 44.22
CA TYR A 432 12.89 -3.96 43.26
C TYR A 432 14.18 -4.77 43.01
N LEU A 433 14.35 -5.28 41.78
CA LEU A 433 15.50 -6.06 41.35
C LEU A 433 16.48 -5.14 40.60
N HIS A 434 17.40 -4.54 41.34
CA HIS A 434 18.41 -3.60 40.83
C HIS A 434 19.80 -4.21 40.69
N GLY A 435 20.04 -5.36 41.34
CA GLY A 435 21.25 -6.14 41.15
C GLY A 435 21.51 -6.52 39.69
N THR A 436 22.78 -6.68 39.35
CA THR A 436 23.21 -7.35 38.11
C THR A 436 23.19 -8.85 38.38
N ASN A 437 22.07 -9.51 38.08
CA ASN A 437 21.80 -10.86 38.58
C ASN A 437 22.23 -11.94 37.56
N SER A 438 22.62 -13.10 38.07
CA SER A 438 23.16 -14.21 37.27
C SER A 438 22.61 -15.59 37.64
N TYR A 439 21.54 -15.67 38.45
CA TYR A 439 20.92 -16.94 38.83
C TYR A 439 20.33 -17.68 37.61
N SER A 440 20.39 -19.01 37.63
CA SER A 440 20.08 -19.86 36.46
C SER A 440 18.72 -20.57 36.53
N GLY A 441 18.11 -20.75 37.71
CA GLY A 441 16.80 -21.39 37.85
C GLY A 441 15.61 -20.58 37.31
N GLY A 442 15.85 -19.33 36.91
CA GLY A 442 14.84 -18.44 36.32
C GLY A 442 14.00 -17.69 37.36
N THR A 443 12.99 -16.96 36.88
CA THR A 443 12.04 -16.21 37.71
C THR A 443 10.62 -16.66 37.39
N GLN A 444 9.84 -17.09 38.38
CA GLN A 444 8.43 -17.47 38.16
C GLN A 444 7.48 -16.52 38.88
N LEU A 445 6.49 -15.96 38.16
CA LEU A 445 5.47 -15.08 38.71
C LEU A 445 4.20 -15.89 39.02
N GLY A 446 3.90 -16.11 40.31
CA GLY A 446 2.78 -16.93 40.79
C GLY A 446 3.08 -18.44 40.83
N TYR A 447 2.55 -19.14 41.84
CA TYR A 447 2.75 -20.59 42.04
C TYR A 447 1.41 -21.30 42.18
N SER A 448 1.39 -22.64 42.16
CA SER A 448 0.14 -23.41 42.19
C SER A 448 -0.70 -23.23 43.47
N THR A 449 -0.11 -22.70 44.55
CA THR A 449 -0.76 -22.47 45.85
C THR A 449 -0.59 -21.05 46.42
N VAL A 450 0.18 -20.17 45.78
CA VAL A 450 0.46 -18.81 46.30
C VAL A 450 0.28 -17.75 45.21
N SER A 451 -0.46 -16.69 45.56
CA SER A 451 -0.85 -15.64 44.61
C SER A 451 0.22 -14.56 44.47
N PHE A 452 0.48 -14.14 43.23
CA PHE A 452 1.27 -12.93 42.96
C PHE A 452 0.37 -11.81 42.43
N SER A 453 0.36 -10.69 43.15
CA SER A 453 -0.37 -9.46 42.79
C SER A 453 0.44 -8.19 43.07
N GLY A 454 1.72 -8.34 43.37
CA GLY A 454 2.66 -7.25 43.59
C GLY A 454 3.24 -6.66 42.29
N ILE A 455 4.23 -5.79 42.45
CA ILE A 455 4.99 -5.18 41.37
C ILE A 455 6.47 -5.48 41.56
N VAL A 456 7.10 -6.09 40.56
CA VAL A 456 8.56 -6.20 40.46
C VAL A 456 9.07 -5.08 39.57
N TYR A 457 9.71 -4.10 40.18
CA TYR A 457 10.45 -3.03 39.52
C TYR A 457 11.86 -3.51 39.16
N PHE A 458 12.40 -3.04 38.04
CA PHE A 458 13.77 -3.32 37.62
C PHE A 458 14.31 -2.22 36.69
N ASN A 459 15.63 -2.11 36.59
CA ASN A 459 16.30 -0.99 35.92
C ASN A 459 17.45 -1.38 34.97
N ASN A 460 17.76 -2.68 34.85
CA ASN A 460 18.93 -3.18 34.12
C ASN A 460 18.63 -4.51 33.38
N PRO A 461 19.41 -4.89 32.35
CA PRO A 461 19.13 -6.05 31.49
C PRO A 461 19.39 -7.42 32.14
N TYR A 462 19.97 -7.46 33.34
CA TYR A 462 20.33 -8.68 34.06
C TYR A 462 19.44 -8.95 35.28
N ALA A 463 18.42 -8.13 35.54
CA ALA A 463 17.60 -8.20 36.75
C ALA A 463 16.93 -9.57 37.00
N PHE A 464 16.63 -10.33 35.94
CA PHE A 464 15.95 -11.63 36.01
C PHE A 464 16.89 -12.85 35.88
N GLY A 465 18.20 -12.64 36.06
CA GLY A 465 19.19 -13.70 35.92
C GLY A 465 19.33 -14.21 34.47
N THR A 466 19.79 -15.44 34.32
CA THR A 466 19.99 -16.10 33.00
C THR A 466 18.93 -17.14 32.64
N GLY A 467 18.10 -17.55 33.60
CA GLY A 467 17.05 -18.55 33.40
C GLY A 467 15.80 -18.02 32.67
N GLN A 468 14.79 -18.89 32.55
CA GLN A 468 13.48 -18.55 31.97
C GLN A 468 12.68 -17.61 32.89
N ILE A 469 11.87 -16.73 32.30
CA ILE A 469 10.79 -16.03 33.01
C ILE A 469 9.49 -16.81 32.80
N THR A 470 8.91 -17.36 33.87
CA THR A 470 7.67 -18.13 33.81
C THR A 470 6.50 -17.25 34.24
N LEU A 471 5.54 -17.04 33.34
CA LEU A 471 4.27 -16.40 33.65
C LEU A 471 3.25 -17.48 34.04
N TRP A 472 2.86 -17.49 35.32
CA TRP A 472 1.81 -18.37 35.85
C TRP A 472 0.60 -17.51 36.29
N ASN A 473 -0.57 -18.14 36.39
CA ASN A 473 -1.76 -17.54 36.97
C ASN A 473 -2.05 -18.13 38.36
N HIS A 474 -1.85 -17.31 39.38
CA HIS A 474 -2.48 -17.46 40.69
C HIS A 474 -2.63 -16.05 41.27
N GLY A 475 -3.88 -15.59 41.46
CA GLY A 475 -4.20 -14.23 41.91
C GLY A 475 -4.59 -13.25 40.79
N ASN A 476 -4.80 -11.98 41.16
CA ASN A 476 -5.39 -10.94 40.29
C ASN A 476 -4.40 -10.29 39.28
N GLY A 477 -3.22 -10.87 39.08
CA GLY A 477 -2.24 -10.42 38.08
C GLY A 477 -1.33 -9.29 38.55
N GLY A 478 -0.07 -9.62 38.82
CA GLY A 478 0.96 -8.64 39.18
C GLY A 478 1.52 -7.84 37.99
N ALA A 479 2.68 -7.23 38.20
CA ALA A 479 3.38 -6.45 37.18
C ALA A 479 4.90 -6.63 37.20
N LEU A 480 5.52 -6.66 36.02
CA LEU A 480 6.93 -6.27 35.84
C LEU A 480 6.98 -4.84 35.30
N VAL A 481 7.79 -3.97 35.90
CA VAL A 481 7.88 -2.54 35.53
C VAL A 481 9.34 -2.14 35.32
N LEU A 482 9.68 -1.72 34.09
CA LEU A 482 10.96 -1.11 33.77
C LEU A 482 10.98 0.35 34.25
N GLU A 483 11.91 0.67 35.14
CA GLU A 483 12.14 2.01 35.64
C GLU A 483 13.02 2.88 34.71
N GLY A 484 13.13 4.15 35.05
CA GLY A 484 13.97 5.12 34.36
C GLY A 484 13.53 5.44 32.93
N THR A 485 14.45 6.00 32.15
CA THR A 485 14.21 6.53 30.79
C THR A 485 15.04 5.84 29.71
N SER A 486 15.86 4.87 30.06
CA SER A 486 16.73 4.13 29.14
C SER A 486 16.07 2.85 28.65
N ALA A 487 16.32 2.46 27.39
CA ALA A 487 15.86 1.18 26.88
C ALA A 487 16.62 0.02 27.54
N VAL A 488 15.93 -1.09 27.81
CA VAL A 488 16.51 -2.31 28.41
C VAL A 488 16.10 -3.53 27.59
N THR A 489 17.04 -4.44 27.36
CA THR A 489 16.81 -5.70 26.66
C THR A 489 17.04 -6.88 27.60
N LEU A 490 15.98 -7.65 27.87
CA LEU A 490 16.02 -8.93 28.56
C LEU A 490 16.22 -10.06 27.54
N THR A 491 17.23 -10.89 27.75
CA THR A 491 17.54 -12.03 26.87
C THR A 491 16.82 -13.32 27.26
N ASN A 492 16.17 -13.34 28.41
CA ASN A 492 15.48 -14.49 28.99
C ASN A 492 14.36 -14.98 28.04
N PRO A 493 14.25 -16.31 27.80
CA PRO A 493 13.04 -16.87 27.19
C PRO A 493 11.88 -16.75 28.18
N VAL A 494 10.65 -16.73 27.66
CA VAL A 494 9.43 -16.58 28.46
C VAL A 494 8.49 -17.76 28.21
N SER A 495 7.88 -18.29 29.26
CA SER A 495 6.81 -19.30 29.15
C SER A 495 5.50 -18.78 29.74
N VAL A 496 4.36 -19.16 29.15
CA VAL A 496 3.03 -18.95 29.75
C VAL A 496 2.52 -20.30 30.21
N ALA A 497 2.81 -20.64 31.47
CA ALA A 497 2.62 -21.98 32.00
C ALA A 497 1.17 -22.26 32.45
N SER A 498 0.42 -21.21 32.79
CA SER A 498 -1.05 -21.24 32.90
C SER A 498 -1.62 -19.90 32.40
N GLY A 499 -2.86 -19.91 31.89
CA GLY A 499 -3.48 -18.74 31.24
C GLY A 499 -3.62 -17.54 32.18
N CYS A 500 -2.79 -16.52 32.01
CA CYS A 500 -2.56 -15.45 33.00
C CYS A 500 -2.86 -14.04 32.48
N THR A 501 -3.32 -13.17 33.37
CA THR A 501 -3.28 -11.71 33.21
C THR A 501 -2.05 -11.15 33.93
N ASN A 502 -1.07 -10.62 33.19
CA ASN A 502 0.12 -10.00 33.78
C ASN A 502 0.42 -8.67 33.09
N ASN A 503 0.83 -7.66 33.87
CA ASN A 503 1.27 -6.38 33.32
C ASN A 503 2.79 -6.43 33.06
N ILE A 504 3.22 -6.10 31.85
CA ILE A 504 4.63 -5.98 31.49
C ILE A 504 4.83 -4.59 30.91
N VAL A 505 5.36 -3.69 31.74
CA VAL A 505 5.35 -2.24 31.51
C VAL A 505 6.77 -1.77 31.19
N GLY A 506 7.03 -1.50 29.92
CA GLY A 506 8.22 -0.76 29.51
C GLY A 506 8.14 0.73 29.86
N ASN A 507 9.22 1.47 29.56
CA ASN A 507 9.26 2.93 29.57
C ASN A 507 9.14 3.48 28.12
N GLY A 508 9.28 4.80 27.93
CA GLY A 508 9.18 5.43 26.60
C GLY A 508 10.27 5.03 25.61
N ALA A 509 11.47 4.67 26.09
CA ALA A 509 12.58 4.21 25.24
C ALA A 509 12.45 2.72 24.87
N GLY A 510 11.85 1.92 25.76
CA GLY A 510 11.33 0.59 25.46
C GLY A 510 11.96 -0.54 26.28
N LEU A 511 11.12 -1.47 26.72
CA LEU A 511 11.50 -2.76 27.29
C LEU A 511 11.47 -3.81 26.19
N THR A 512 12.60 -4.43 25.86
CA THR A 512 12.70 -5.46 24.82
C THR A 512 12.92 -6.84 25.44
N PHE A 513 12.17 -7.84 24.99
CA PHE A 513 12.45 -9.26 25.20
C PHE A 513 12.99 -9.85 23.91
N SER A 514 14.23 -10.36 23.92
CA SER A 514 14.84 -11.01 22.75
C SER A 514 14.79 -12.54 22.80
N GLY A 515 14.45 -13.13 23.94
CA GLY A 515 14.13 -14.56 24.04
C GLY A 515 12.73 -14.87 23.52
N ASP A 516 12.51 -16.12 23.08
CA ASP A 516 11.22 -16.59 22.56
C ASP A 516 10.15 -16.71 23.66
N TRP A 517 8.88 -16.59 23.27
CA TRP A 517 7.71 -16.66 24.14
C TRP A 517 6.86 -17.90 23.81
N GLY A 518 6.92 -18.91 24.68
CA GLY A 518 6.18 -20.16 24.56
C GLY A 518 4.87 -20.17 25.34
N MET A 519 3.74 -20.02 24.65
CA MET A 519 2.40 -19.97 25.28
C MET A 519 1.75 -21.35 25.46
N GLY A 520 2.21 -22.37 24.75
CA GLY A 520 1.54 -23.69 24.75
C GLY A 520 0.07 -23.56 24.36
N ALA A 521 -0.83 -24.05 25.23
CA ALA A 521 -2.28 -23.91 25.09
C ALA A 521 -2.89 -22.79 25.99
N ASN A 522 -2.06 -21.94 26.60
CA ASN A 522 -2.48 -20.92 27.56
C ASN A 522 -2.68 -19.55 26.92
N LEU A 523 -3.79 -18.88 27.27
CA LEU A 523 -4.04 -17.51 26.85
C LEU A 523 -3.01 -16.55 27.48
N LEU A 524 -2.36 -15.73 26.65
CA LEU A 524 -1.52 -14.64 27.11
C LEU A 524 -2.35 -13.35 27.16
N ALA A 525 -2.71 -12.88 28.36
CA ALA A 525 -3.32 -11.57 28.55
C ALA A 525 -2.30 -10.58 29.13
N LEU A 526 -1.86 -9.65 28.28
CA LEU A 526 -0.72 -8.77 28.51
C LEU A 526 -1.14 -7.31 28.69
N GLY A 527 -0.93 -6.77 29.89
CA GLY A 527 -1.13 -5.34 30.18
C GLY A 527 0.12 -4.54 29.88
N THR A 528 0.05 -3.54 28.99
CA THR A 528 1.22 -2.72 28.58
C THR A 528 1.50 -1.50 29.47
N GLY A 529 0.75 -1.36 30.57
CA GLY A 529 0.82 -0.23 31.50
C GLY A 529 -0.08 0.95 31.12
N ALA A 530 -0.46 1.76 32.12
CA ALA A 530 -1.44 2.84 31.98
C ALA A 530 -0.85 4.18 31.47
N THR A 531 0.42 4.20 31.06
CA THR A 531 1.10 5.37 30.50
C THR A 531 1.22 5.23 28.98
N ALA A 532 0.48 6.06 28.24
CA ALA A 532 0.58 6.09 26.78
C ALA A 532 2.00 6.51 26.32
N GLY A 533 2.50 5.86 25.27
CA GLY A 533 3.86 6.07 24.76
C GLY A 533 4.94 5.17 25.38
N ASN A 534 4.67 4.48 26.50
CA ASN A 534 5.52 3.41 26.98
C ASN A 534 5.46 2.21 26.01
N GLN A 535 6.60 1.52 25.82
CA GLN A 535 6.74 0.45 24.82
C GLN A 535 7.25 -0.85 25.45
N THR A 536 6.50 -1.94 25.24
CA THR A 536 6.92 -3.32 25.53
C THR A 536 7.09 -4.04 24.20
N ILE A 537 8.30 -4.54 23.93
CA ILE A 537 8.75 -5.01 22.62
C ILE A 537 9.12 -6.49 22.75
N ILE A 538 8.50 -7.36 21.96
CA ILE A 538 8.87 -8.77 21.85
C ILE A 538 9.54 -8.99 20.49
N SER A 539 10.84 -9.29 20.52
CA SER A 539 11.66 -9.56 19.33
C SER A 539 11.93 -11.06 19.12
N GLY A 540 11.80 -11.88 20.16
CA GLY A 540 11.67 -13.34 20.01
C GLY A 540 10.32 -13.74 19.41
N VAL A 541 10.15 -15.02 19.11
CA VAL A 541 8.95 -15.61 18.52
C VAL A 541 7.89 -15.84 19.59
N VAL A 542 6.70 -15.22 19.45
CA VAL A 542 5.50 -15.62 20.21
C VAL A 542 4.86 -16.83 19.53
N SER A 543 4.71 -17.94 20.28
CA SER A 543 4.31 -19.26 19.78
C SER A 543 3.28 -19.94 20.69
N GLY A 544 2.38 -20.75 20.11
CA GLY A 544 1.35 -21.50 20.86
C GLY A 544 0.03 -21.64 20.10
N THR A 545 -0.89 -22.49 20.59
CA THR A 545 -2.21 -22.68 19.98
C THR A 545 -3.27 -21.69 20.48
N ALA A 546 -3.02 -21.06 21.63
CA ALA A 546 -3.89 -20.07 22.24
C ALA A 546 -3.74 -18.67 21.65
N GLY A 547 -4.62 -17.76 22.10
CA GLY A 547 -4.69 -16.38 21.65
C GLY A 547 -3.91 -15.37 22.51
N LEU A 548 -3.80 -14.16 21.98
CA LEU A 548 -3.19 -12.99 22.62
C LEU A 548 -4.27 -11.97 22.97
N VAL A 549 -4.31 -11.47 24.20
CA VAL A 549 -5.11 -10.31 24.62
C VAL A 549 -4.16 -9.21 25.08
N VAL A 550 -4.38 -7.98 24.64
CA VAL A 550 -3.56 -6.81 25.01
C VAL A 550 -4.45 -5.71 25.56
N TYR A 551 -4.07 -5.12 26.69
CA TYR A 551 -4.83 -4.09 27.40
C TYR A 551 -3.93 -3.02 28.05
N ASN A 552 -4.54 -1.97 28.61
CA ASN A 552 -3.91 -0.70 29.03
C ASN A 552 -3.35 0.12 27.84
N SER A 553 -2.83 1.34 28.09
CA SER A 553 -2.56 2.33 27.04
C SER A 553 -1.14 2.34 26.47
N GLY A 554 -0.23 1.55 27.02
CA GLY A 554 1.10 1.33 26.44
C GLY A 554 1.03 0.58 25.11
N THR A 555 2.14 0.56 24.38
CA THR A 555 2.25 -0.12 23.08
C THR A 555 2.94 -1.47 23.24
N LEU A 556 2.31 -2.54 22.76
CA LEU A 556 2.99 -3.80 22.45
C LEU A 556 3.57 -3.71 21.04
N VAL A 557 4.86 -4.01 20.88
CA VAL A 557 5.52 -4.15 19.58
C VAL A 557 5.94 -5.60 19.37
N LEU A 558 5.46 -6.23 18.31
CA LEU A 558 5.86 -7.58 17.90
C LEU A 558 6.84 -7.48 16.72
N ASN A 559 8.13 -7.63 17.00
CA ASN A 559 9.21 -7.59 16.02
C ASN A 559 9.59 -8.99 15.47
N GLY A 560 9.28 -10.05 16.21
CA GLY A 560 9.52 -11.44 15.79
C GLY A 560 8.54 -11.95 14.72
N VAL A 561 8.91 -13.04 14.04
CA VAL A 561 8.01 -13.78 13.14
C VAL A 561 7.16 -14.73 13.99
N ASN A 562 5.99 -14.25 14.42
CA ASN A 562 5.18 -14.95 15.41
C ASN A 562 4.41 -16.12 14.78
N THR A 563 4.36 -17.23 15.51
CA THR A 563 3.81 -18.52 15.05
C THR A 563 2.52 -18.91 15.77
N TYR A 564 2.06 -18.11 16.75
CA TYR A 564 0.85 -18.42 17.50
C TYR A 564 -0.42 -18.48 16.63
N SER A 565 -1.31 -19.41 16.96
CA SER A 565 -2.45 -19.78 16.11
C SER A 565 -3.84 -19.55 16.73
N GLY A 566 -3.95 -18.84 17.85
CA GLY A 566 -5.23 -18.33 18.35
C GLY A 566 -5.56 -16.92 17.86
N ASN A 567 -6.72 -16.40 18.29
CA ASN A 567 -7.18 -15.02 18.00
C ASN A 567 -6.31 -13.95 18.68
N THR A 568 -6.34 -12.72 18.16
CA THR A 568 -5.72 -11.55 18.79
C THR A 568 -6.80 -10.55 19.22
N THR A 569 -6.77 -10.11 20.47
CA THR A 569 -7.69 -9.10 21.01
C THR A 569 -6.92 -7.89 21.49
N ILE A 570 -7.28 -6.71 21.01
CA ILE A 570 -6.70 -5.42 21.37
C ILE A 570 -7.80 -4.65 22.10
N ALA A 571 -7.80 -4.67 23.42
CA ALA A 571 -8.77 -3.92 24.22
C ALA A 571 -8.53 -2.41 24.05
N SER A 572 -9.56 -1.58 24.23
CA SER A 572 -9.35 -0.14 24.29
C SER A 572 -8.66 0.24 25.61
N PRO A 573 -7.66 1.14 25.64
CA PRO A 573 -7.12 1.95 24.54
C PRO A 573 -5.77 1.42 23.99
N ALA A 574 -5.52 0.10 24.06
CA ALA A 574 -4.22 -0.51 23.78
C ALA A 574 -3.77 -0.38 22.32
N ILE A 575 -2.45 -0.37 22.11
CA ILE A 575 -1.84 -0.32 20.78
C ILE A 575 -1.03 -1.60 20.57
N VAL A 576 -1.36 -2.38 19.53
CA VAL A 576 -0.50 -3.46 19.05
C VAL A 576 0.11 -3.05 17.73
N THR A 577 1.44 -3.10 17.67
CA THR A 577 2.24 -2.78 16.48
C THR A 577 3.01 -4.01 16.04
N ILE A 578 2.77 -4.49 14.82
CA ILE A 578 3.69 -5.43 14.17
C ILE A 578 4.85 -4.60 13.62
N GLY A 579 6.06 -4.76 14.16
CA GLY A 579 7.22 -3.92 13.88
C GLY A 579 8.39 -4.70 13.25
N GLY A 580 9.48 -4.01 12.94
CA GLY A 580 10.71 -4.65 12.45
C GLY A 580 10.48 -5.49 11.19
N ALA A 581 10.89 -6.76 11.23
CA ALA A 581 10.58 -7.77 10.22
C ALA A 581 9.42 -8.70 10.64
N GLY A 582 8.65 -8.29 11.65
CA GLY A 582 7.68 -9.12 12.35
C GLY A 582 6.44 -9.47 11.52
N GLN A 583 5.83 -10.59 11.88
CA GLN A 583 4.66 -11.17 11.21
C GLN A 583 3.76 -11.87 12.24
N LEU A 584 2.52 -12.19 11.84
CA LEU A 584 1.58 -13.06 12.54
C LEU A 584 1.34 -14.33 11.71
N GLY A 585 1.26 -15.49 12.36
CA GLY A 585 1.05 -16.78 11.67
C GLY A 585 2.08 -17.04 10.57
N SER A 586 3.35 -16.72 10.81
CA SER A 586 4.44 -16.80 9.80
C SER A 586 4.15 -16.08 8.47
N GLY A 587 3.37 -14.99 8.51
CA GLY A 587 2.97 -14.20 7.35
C GLY A 587 1.59 -14.55 6.76
N ALA A 588 0.91 -15.58 7.28
CA ALA A 588 -0.43 -15.98 6.86
C ALA A 588 -1.34 -16.21 8.09
N TYR A 589 -2.05 -15.16 8.52
CA TYR A 589 -2.85 -15.18 9.75
C TYR A 589 -4.35 -15.29 9.44
N GLY A 590 -4.91 -16.49 9.66
CA GLY A 590 -6.33 -16.80 9.40
C GLY A 590 -7.28 -16.56 10.58
N ASN A 591 -6.78 -16.16 11.75
CA ASN A 591 -7.57 -15.98 12.96
C ASN A 591 -8.08 -14.54 13.11
N SER A 592 -9.12 -14.36 13.93
CA SER A 592 -9.77 -13.07 14.11
C SER A 592 -8.89 -12.07 14.87
N ILE A 593 -8.98 -10.80 14.49
CA ILE A 593 -8.41 -9.67 15.24
C ILE A 593 -9.58 -8.82 15.78
N ILE A 594 -9.73 -8.81 17.10
CA ILE A 594 -10.76 -8.04 17.81
C ILE A 594 -10.13 -6.73 18.27
N ASN A 595 -10.18 -5.71 17.42
CA ASN A 595 -9.51 -4.43 17.57
C ASN A 595 -10.46 -3.37 18.15
N ASN A 596 -10.42 -3.14 19.46
CA ASN A 596 -11.09 -2.01 20.14
C ASN A 596 -10.11 -0.92 20.60
N GLY A 597 -8.80 -1.19 20.52
CA GLY A 597 -7.72 -0.23 20.73
C GLY A 597 -7.21 0.33 19.40
N THR A 598 -5.98 -0.01 18.99
CA THR A 598 -5.43 0.31 17.66
C THR A 598 -4.52 -0.81 17.17
N PHE A 599 -4.68 -1.20 15.90
CA PHE A 599 -3.80 -2.14 15.21
C PHE A 599 -2.90 -1.40 14.20
N ASN A 600 -1.60 -1.40 14.45
CA ASN A 600 -0.58 -0.85 13.56
C ASN A 600 0.19 -1.98 12.84
N TYR A 601 0.27 -1.92 11.52
CA TYR A 601 1.18 -2.72 10.72
C TYR A 601 2.37 -1.83 10.27
N ASN A 602 3.49 -1.98 10.96
CA ASN A 602 4.71 -1.19 10.83
C ASN A 602 5.93 -2.07 10.47
N SER A 603 5.69 -3.24 9.88
CA SER A 603 6.71 -4.21 9.49
C SER A 603 7.23 -3.96 8.08
N THR A 604 8.48 -4.36 7.82
CA THR A 604 9.08 -4.42 6.48
C THR A 604 8.79 -5.74 5.76
N ALA A 605 8.29 -6.75 6.47
CA ALA A 605 7.83 -8.00 5.87
C ALA A 605 6.44 -7.80 5.22
N SER A 606 6.03 -8.70 4.33
CA SER A 606 4.65 -8.76 3.83
C SER A 606 3.81 -9.73 4.67
N GLN A 607 2.51 -9.45 4.82
CA GLN A 607 1.58 -10.22 5.63
C GLN A 607 0.25 -10.39 4.91
N THR A 608 -0.30 -11.60 4.91
CA THR A 608 -1.71 -11.84 4.61
C THR A 608 -2.49 -11.99 5.92
N ILE A 609 -3.60 -11.28 6.05
CA ILE A 609 -4.60 -11.48 7.10
C ILE A 609 -5.90 -11.89 6.42
N SER A 610 -6.28 -13.15 6.63
CA SER A 610 -7.48 -13.78 6.09
C SER A 610 -8.55 -14.08 7.15
N GLY A 611 -8.23 -13.89 8.44
CA GLY A 611 -9.22 -13.78 9.50
C GLY A 611 -9.87 -12.39 9.56
N VAL A 612 -11.05 -12.31 10.19
CA VAL A 612 -11.82 -11.06 10.27
C VAL A 612 -11.23 -10.11 11.30
N ILE A 613 -10.93 -8.88 10.86
CA ILE A 613 -10.66 -7.74 11.75
C ILE A 613 -11.99 -7.07 12.10
N SER A 614 -12.22 -6.81 13.38
CA SER A 614 -13.50 -6.35 13.97
C SER A 614 -13.26 -5.33 15.09
N GLY A 615 -14.31 -4.68 15.60
CA GLY A 615 -14.25 -3.79 16.77
C GLY A 615 -14.19 -2.29 16.47
N SER A 616 -14.05 -1.46 17.50
CA SER A 616 -14.10 0.01 17.38
C SER A 616 -12.81 0.69 16.92
N GLY A 617 -11.68 -0.02 16.97
CA GLY A 617 -10.34 0.54 16.74
C GLY A 617 -10.00 0.77 15.26
N PRO A 618 -9.12 1.74 14.95
CA PRO A 618 -8.58 1.93 13.60
C PRO A 618 -7.54 0.87 13.26
N VAL A 619 -7.40 0.62 11.95
CA VAL A 619 -6.26 -0.10 11.35
C VAL A 619 -5.32 0.92 10.69
N LYS A 620 -4.01 0.78 10.90
CA LYS A 620 -3.00 1.67 10.30
C LYS A 620 -1.87 0.85 9.66
N THR A 621 -1.47 1.15 8.43
CA THR A 621 -0.21 0.67 7.84
C THR A 621 0.80 1.82 7.81
N LEU A 622 2.06 1.56 8.18
CA LEU A 622 3.04 2.63 8.49
C LEU A 622 4.45 2.38 7.93
N ASN A 623 4.73 1.20 7.37
CA ASN A 623 6.04 0.81 6.82
C ASN A 623 5.89 0.02 5.51
N GLY A 624 6.97 -0.13 4.74
CA GLY A 624 6.97 -0.61 3.35
C GLY A 624 6.77 -2.11 3.12
N GLY A 625 6.36 -2.86 4.13
CA GLY A 625 5.80 -4.19 3.94
C GLY A 625 4.40 -4.15 3.31
N THR A 626 4.05 -5.14 2.50
CA THR A 626 2.69 -5.24 1.93
C THR A 626 1.75 -5.95 2.90
N LEU A 627 0.74 -5.24 3.40
CA LEU A 627 -0.37 -5.85 4.12
C LEU A 627 -1.48 -6.24 3.14
N VAL A 628 -1.88 -7.51 3.12
CA VAL A 628 -2.98 -8.04 2.31
C VAL A 628 -4.15 -8.38 3.23
N LEU A 629 -5.30 -7.70 3.03
CA LEU A 629 -6.55 -8.00 3.73
C LEU A 629 -7.52 -8.68 2.76
N THR A 630 -7.91 -9.93 3.04
CA THR A 630 -8.80 -10.71 2.17
C THR A 630 -10.18 -10.98 2.77
N ALA A 631 -10.36 -10.75 4.06
CA ALA A 631 -11.62 -10.99 4.79
C ALA A 631 -12.60 -9.81 4.69
N PRO A 632 -13.93 -10.06 4.76
CA PRO A 632 -14.92 -9.01 4.99
C PRO A 632 -14.80 -8.52 6.45
N ASN A 633 -14.09 -7.40 6.63
CA ASN A 633 -13.79 -6.83 7.93
C ASN A 633 -14.92 -5.93 8.45
N THR A 634 -15.09 -5.90 9.77
CA THR A 634 -16.23 -5.25 10.44
C THR A 634 -15.81 -4.14 11.42
N TYR A 635 -14.53 -3.75 11.43
CA TYR A 635 -14.08 -2.64 12.27
C TYR A 635 -14.66 -1.28 11.83
N THR A 636 -14.89 -0.39 12.79
CA THR A 636 -15.52 0.93 12.56
C THR A 636 -14.56 2.12 12.66
N GLY A 637 -13.39 1.97 13.29
CA GLY A 637 -12.41 3.05 13.48
C GLY A 637 -11.72 3.56 12.20
N GLY A 638 -12.00 2.95 11.05
CA GLY A 638 -11.43 3.34 9.75
C GLY A 638 -10.00 2.82 9.52
N THR A 639 -9.45 3.19 8.36
CA THR A 639 -8.16 2.71 7.85
C THR A 639 -7.24 3.89 7.52
N THR A 640 -5.96 3.81 7.91
CA THR A 640 -4.92 4.78 7.51
C THR A 640 -3.76 4.08 6.82
N VAL A 641 -3.41 4.50 5.61
CA VAL A 641 -2.27 3.98 4.84
C VAL A 641 -1.18 5.06 4.79
N GLY A 642 -0.20 4.93 5.69
CA GLY A 642 0.89 5.88 5.91
C GLY A 642 2.03 5.74 4.89
N SER A 643 2.95 6.71 4.94
CA SER A 643 3.99 6.92 3.93
C SER A 643 4.82 5.67 3.65
N GLY A 644 4.95 5.31 2.38
CA GLY A 644 5.74 4.17 1.95
C GLY A 644 5.10 2.79 2.18
N SER A 645 3.93 2.70 2.83
CA SER A 645 3.23 1.42 3.04
C SER A 645 2.23 1.09 1.92
N THR A 646 2.00 -0.21 1.67
CA THR A 646 1.05 -0.70 0.66
C THR A 646 0.02 -1.64 1.29
N LEU A 647 -1.25 -1.28 1.13
CA LEU A 647 -2.41 -2.04 1.58
C LEU A 647 -3.11 -2.67 0.37
N CYS A 648 -2.97 -3.98 0.22
CA CYS A 648 -3.67 -4.79 -0.77
C CYS A 648 -5.05 -5.20 -0.26
N VAL A 649 -6.10 -4.99 -1.04
CA VAL A 649 -7.48 -5.38 -0.72
C VAL A 649 -8.15 -6.18 -1.84
N THR A 650 -9.06 -7.08 -1.45
CA THR A 650 -9.91 -7.82 -2.40
C THR A 650 -11.27 -7.16 -2.65
N ALA A 651 -11.77 -6.37 -1.71
CA ALA A 651 -13.06 -5.67 -1.78
C ALA A 651 -13.08 -4.46 -0.83
N ASP A 652 -14.07 -3.56 -0.98
CA ASP A 652 -14.30 -2.44 -0.05
C ASP A 652 -14.49 -2.91 1.41
N SER A 653 -15.15 -4.06 1.60
CA SER A 653 -15.33 -4.67 2.93
C SER A 653 -14.03 -5.09 3.62
N ALA A 654 -12.89 -5.19 2.93
CA ALA A 654 -11.60 -5.41 3.58
C ALA A 654 -11.12 -4.19 4.39
N LEU A 655 -11.65 -2.99 4.10
CA LEU A 655 -11.34 -1.73 4.77
C LEU A 655 -12.20 -1.45 6.02
N GLY A 656 -12.84 -2.49 6.57
CA GLY A 656 -13.83 -2.37 7.63
C GLY A 656 -15.19 -1.93 7.09
N THR A 657 -16.08 -1.51 7.99
CA THR A 657 -17.44 -1.09 7.62
C THR A 657 -17.44 0.01 6.56
N ALA A 658 -18.48 0.04 5.70
CA ALA A 658 -18.54 0.94 4.54
C ALA A 658 -18.49 2.45 4.88
N ALA A 659 -18.85 2.82 6.11
CA ALA A 659 -18.77 4.21 6.62
C ALA A 659 -17.41 4.55 7.28
N GLY A 660 -16.54 3.56 7.52
CA GLY A 660 -15.21 3.78 8.10
C GLY A 660 -14.31 4.53 7.12
N ALA A 661 -13.82 5.70 7.50
CA ALA A 661 -12.99 6.53 6.63
C ALA A 661 -11.70 5.81 6.19
N LEU A 662 -11.29 6.03 4.94
CA LEU A 662 -9.97 5.63 4.44
C LEU A 662 -9.10 6.89 4.28
N ALA A 663 -7.97 6.94 4.97
CA ALA A 663 -6.95 7.96 4.78
C ALA A 663 -5.72 7.37 4.08
N LEU A 664 -5.26 8.00 3.00
CA LEU A 664 -3.95 7.72 2.39
C LEU A 664 -3.04 8.92 2.68
N ASN A 665 -1.84 8.70 3.22
CA ASN A 665 -0.89 9.77 3.54
C ASN A 665 0.53 9.36 3.14
N GLY A 666 0.76 9.31 1.83
CA GLY A 666 1.99 8.84 1.17
C GLY A 666 2.06 7.31 0.98
N GLY A 667 1.00 6.59 1.33
CA GLY A 667 0.87 5.14 1.14
C GLY A 667 -0.07 4.77 -0.01
N CYS A 668 -0.15 3.48 -0.32
CA CYS A 668 -0.85 2.94 -1.48
C CYS A 668 -2.02 2.02 -1.12
N LEU A 669 -3.19 2.23 -1.75
CA LEU A 669 -4.25 1.24 -1.83
C LEU A 669 -4.10 0.45 -3.14
N LYS A 670 -3.88 -0.86 -3.03
CA LYS A 670 -3.65 -1.77 -4.17
C LYS A 670 -4.76 -2.79 -4.33
N ASN A 671 -5.22 -2.99 -5.57
CA ASN A 671 -6.11 -4.09 -5.93
C ASN A 671 -5.36 -5.44 -5.92
N ASN A 672 -5.86 -6.41 -5.15
CA ASN A 672 -5.34 -7.78 -5.14
C ASN A 672 -5.98 -8.66 -6.25
N ASN A 673 -5.91 -8.20 -7.51
CA ASN A 673 -6.44 -8.87 -8.71
C ASN A 673 -7.93 -9.29 -8.64
N SER A 674 -8.80 -8.46 -8.07
CA SER A 674 -10.21 -8.81 -7.78
C SER A 674 -11.26 -7.77 -8.19
N SER A 675 -10.84 -6.66 -8.82
CA SER A 675 -11.72 -5.56 -9.29
C SER A 675 -12.53 -4.84 -8.18
N PRO A 676 -11.90 -4.44 -7.05
CA PRO A 676 -12.61 -3.82 -5.93
C PRO A 676 -13.24 -2.48 -6.32
N THR A 677 -14.48 -2.28 -5.89
CA THR A 677 -15.20 -1.01 -6.01
C THR A 677 -15.36 -0.37 -4.64
N ILE A 678 -14.61 0.69 -4.36
CA ILE A 678 -14.64 1.45 -3.10
C ILE A 678 -15.91 2.30 -3.07
N THR A 679 -16.74 2.14 -2.04
CA THR A 679 -18.16 2.53 -2.10
C THR A 679 -18.43 4.02 -1.82
N THR A 680 -19.58 4.53 -2.29
CA THR A 680 -20.03 5.93 -2.04
C THR A 680 -20.22 6.26 -0.56
N SER A 681 -20.47 5.24 0.28
CA SER A 681 -20.58 5.39 1.74
C SER A 681 -19.26 5.75 2.41
N ARG A 682 -18.13 5.54 1.72
CA ARG A 682 -16.77 5.74 2.24
C ARG A 682 -16.23 7.10 1.80
N THR A 683 -15.60 7.82 2.73
CA THR A 683 -14.76 8.97 2.40
C THR A 683 -13.32 8.52 2.24
N LEU A 684 -12.68 8.95 1.14
CA LEU A 684 -11.25 8.78 0.88
C LEU A 684 -10.54 10.12 1.09
N THR A 685 -9.64 10.20 2.05
CA THR A 685 -8.92 11.43 2.40
C THR A 685 -7.44 11.32 2.03
N LEU A 686 -6.96 12.24 1.19
CA LEU A 686 -5.55 12.39 0.85
C LEU A 686 -4.88 13.33 1.86
N GLY A 687 -4.09 12.75 2.77
CA GLY A 687 -3.23 13.48 3.70
C GLY A 687 -2.16 14.31 2.99
N ALA A 688 -1.41 15.13 3.72
CA ALA A 688 -0.46 16.08 3.13
C ALA A 688 0.58 15.43 2.18
N SER A 689 0.96 14.17 2.43
CA SER A 689 1.90 13.42 1.58
C SER A 689 1.25 12.76 0.34
N GLY A 690 -0.01 13.08 0.02
CA GLY A 690 -0.76 12.47 -1.08
C GLY A 690 -1.24 11.04 -0.80
N GLY A 691 -1.67 10.33 -1.83
CA GLY A 691 -2.06 8.92 -1.73
C GLY A 691 -2.02 8.22 -3.08
N TYR A 692 -1.48 6.99 -3.08
CA TYR A 692 -1.36 6.17 -4.28
C TYR A 692 -2.56 5.23 -4.44
N LEU A 693 -3.03 5.10 -5.69
CA LEU A 693 -4.00 4.09 -6.11
C LEU A 693 -3.36 3.20 -7.17
N ASP A 694 -3.44 1.89 -6.95
CA ASP A 694 -2.80 0.84 -7.75
C ASP A 694 -3.83 -0.23 -8.12
N ALA A 695 -3.91 -0.56 -9.42
CA ALA A 695 -4.97 -1.40 -9.97
C ALA A 695 -4.61 -2.88 -10.17
N GLY A 696 -3.39 -3.34 -9.85
CA GLY A 696 -3.01 -4.77 -9.93
C GLY A 696 -2.71 -5.32 -11.34
N TRP A 697 -1.61 -6.07 -11.47
CA TRP A 697 -0.96 -6.52 -12.72
C TRP A 697 -1.91 -7.19 -13.72
N ALA A 698 -2.91 -7.93 -13.22
CA ALA A 698 -3.81 -8.70 -14.06
C ALA A 698 -4.66 -7.75 -14.95
N PRO A 699 -4.48 -7.75 -16.29
CA PRO A 699 -5.29 -6.90 -17.16
C PRO A 699 -6.77 -7.25 -16.98
N SER A 700 -7.62 -6.22 -17.14
CA SER A 700 -9.07 -6.22 -16.90
C SER A 700 -9.56 -6.34 -15.44
N HIS A 701 -8.74 -6.02 -14.45
CA HIS A 701 -9.17 -5.89 -13.04
C HIS A 701 -9.08 -4.44 -12.53
N PRO A 702 -10.09 -3.59 -12.74
CA PRO A 702 -10.03 -2.17 -12.35
C PRO A 702 -10.17 -1.94 -10.84
N LEU A 703 -9.36 -1.04 -10.27
CA LEU A 703 -9.65 -0.41 -8.98
C LEU A 703 -10.65 0.72 -9.20
N THR A 704 -11.91 0.53 -8.81
CA THR A 704 -12.99 1.51 -9.05
C THR A 704 -13.26 2.32 -7.78
N ILE A 705 -13.28 3.65 -7.89
CA ILE A 705 -13.56 4.57 -6.78
C ILE A 705 -14.91 5.25 -7.02
N ASN A 706 -15.90 4.87 -6.19
CA ASN A 706 -17.17 5.58 -6.03
C ASN A 706 -17.18 6.45 -4.76
N ALA A 707 -16.20 6.26 -3.86
CA ALA A 707 -15.95 7.09 -2.69
C ALA A 707 -15.64 8.56 -3.05
N LEU A 708 -16.00 9.49 -2.17
CA LEU A 708 -15.63 10.89 -2.31
C LEU A 708 -14.16 11.10 -1.92
N ILE A 709 -13.33 11.61 -2.85
CA ILE A 709 -11.92 11.94 -2.60
C ILE A 709 -11.79 13.40 -2.12
N THR A 710 -11.21 13.57 -0.94
CA THR A 710 -10.98 14.85 -0.26
C THR A 710 -9.52 14.97 0.23
N GLY A 711 -9.18 16.05 0.94
CA GLY A 711 -7.87 16.23 1.57
C GLY A 711 -6.92 17.18 0.83
N SER A 712 -5.74 17.42 1.40
CA SER A 712 -4.79 18.40 0.88
C SER A 712 -3.79 17.84 -0.12
N GLY A 713 -3.51 16.54 -0.06
CA GLY A 713 -2.49 15.87 -0.86
C GLY A 713 -2.84 15.66 -2.33
N ALA A 714 -1.84 15.22 -3.09
CA ALA A 714 -1.99 14.81 -4.48
C ALA A 714 -2.62 13.41 -4.60
N LEU A 715 -3.45 13.21 -5.64
CA LEU A 715 -3.90 11.89 -6.07
C LEU A 715 -2.84 11.32 -7.01
N LEU A 716 -2.29 10.15 -6.66
CA LEU A 716 -1.17 9.53 -7.36
C LEU A 716 -1.64 8.20 -7.97
N ILE A 717 -1.50 8.03 -9.29
CA ILE A 717 -1.90 6.81 -9.99
C ILE A 717 -0.64 6.02 -10.34
N ASP A 718 -0.50 4.87 -9.68
CA ASP A 718 0.68 4.01 -9.71
C ASP A 718 0.60 2.94 -10.82
N LEU A 719 1.67 2.15 -10.92
CA LEU A 719 1.93 1.17 -11.96
C LEU A 719 1.34 -0.21 -11.67
N ASP A 720 0.35 -0.66 -12.44
CA ASP A 720 0.15 -2.12 -12.65
C ASP A 720 -0.74 -2.53 -13.85
N GLY A 721 -0.86 -1.72 -14.92
CA GLY A 721 -1.46 -2.17 -16.20
C GLY A 721 -2.98 -2.25 -16.27
N SER A 722 -3.71 -2.51 -15.18
CA SER A 722 -5.15 -2.24 -15.09
C SER A 722 -5.44 -0.76 -14.79
N PRO A 723 -6.66 -0.25 -15.10
CA PRO A 723 -7.00 1.16 -14.86
C PRO A 723 -7.48 1.38 -13.42
N VAL A 724 -7.09 2.52 -12.84
CA VAL A 724 -7.87 3.13 -11.75
C VAL A 724 -9.06 3.86 -12.38
N VAL A 725 -10.27 3.62 -11.89
CA VAL A 725 -11.51 4.19 -12.44
C VAL A 725 -12.13 5.17 -11.44
N LEU A 726 -12.23 6.45 -11.80
CA LEU A 726 -12.94 7.45 -11.00
C LEU A 726 -14.39 7.57 -11.48
N ALA A 727 -15.31 6.86 -10.81
CA ALA A 727 -16.73 6.83 -11.14
C ALA A 727 -17.61 7.62 -10.14
N ASN A 728 -17.00 8.23 -9.13
CA ASN A 728 -17.65 9.15 -8.19
C ASN A 728 -17.82 10.56 -8.79
N ALA A 729 -18.77 11.33 -8.25
CA ALA A 729 -18.89 12.77 -8.55
C ALA A 729 -18.26 13.65 -7.46
N ALA A 730 -18.00 14.92 -7.80
CA ALA A 730 -17.69 16.01 -6.86
C ALA A 730 -16.44 15.86 -5.97
N ASN A 731 -15.37 15.24 -6.46
CA ASN A 731 -14.07 15.22 -5.77
C ASN A 731 -13.59 16.63 -5.40
N ASN A 732 -12.99 16.76 -4.22
CA ASN A 732 -12.68 18.05 -3.61
C ASN A 732 -11.25 18.16 -3.05
N TYR A 733 -10.37 17.19 -3.30
CA TYR A 733 -8.96 17.29 -2.92
C TYR A 733 -8.26 18.49 -3.56
N THR A 734 -7.25 19.08 -2.91
CA THR A 734 -6.57 20.30 -3.40
C THR A 734 -5.24 20.06 -4.09
N GLY A 735 -4.59 18.90 -3.90
CA GLY A 735 -3.34 18.58 -4.57
C GLY A 735 -3.50 18.24 -6.05
N ASN A 736 -2.38 18.00 -6.72
CA ASN A 736 -2.34 17.61 -8.14
C ASN A 736 -2.95 16.22 -8.37
N THR A 737 -3.39 15.95 -9.60
CA THR A 737 -3.56 14.57 -10.09
C THR A 737 -2.30 14.18 -10.85
N VAL A 738 -1.62 13.11 -10.45
CA VAL A 738 -0.39 12.63 -11.11
C VAL A 738 -0.60 11.23 -11.64
N ILE A 739 -0.42 11.04 -12.95
CA ILE A 739 -0.61 9.78 -13.65
C ILE A 739 0.73 9.34 -14.23
N GLY A 740 1.15 8.11 -13.91
CA GLY A 740 2.51 7.67 -14.22
C GLY A 740 3.49 8.20 -13.19
N THR A 741 3.47 7.60 -12.00
CA THR A 741 4.49 7.74 -10.97
C THR A 741 4.83 6.34 -10.43
N ASN A 742 6.00 6.17 -9.81
CA ASN A 742 6.34 4.95 -9.08
C ASN A 742 6.02 5.17 -7.60
N GLY A 743 5.10 4.40 -7.04
CA GLY A 743 4.74 4.45 -5.62
C GLY A 743 5.51 3.47 -4.72
N PRO A 744 4.90 3.00 -3.62
CA PRO A 744 5.54 2.12 -2.65
C PRO A 744 5.60 0.67 -3.14
N GLY A 745 6.62 0.45 -3.98
CA GLY A 745 6.94 -0.78 -4.69
C GLY A 745 7.86 -0.40 -5.83
N TYR A 746 9.03 -1.04 -5.97
CA TYR A 746 9.97 -0.65 -7.02
C TYR A 746 9.61 -1.35 -8.33
N TYR A 747 9.05 -0.60 -9.27
CA TYR A 747 8.62 -1.10 -10.57
C TYR A 747 9.55 -0.63 -11.70
N ALA A 748 9.59 -1.38 -12.80
CA ALA A 748 10.39 -1.01 -13.97
C ALA A 748 9.69 0.06 -14.83
N PRO A 749 10.42 1.06 -15.37
CA PRO A 749 9.87 2.03 -16.32
C PRO A 749 9.20 1.39 -17.55
N GLY A 750 8.20 2.07 -18.09
CA GLY A 750 7.47 1.67 -19.30
C GLY A 750 6.19 0.87 -19.08
N SER A 751 5.98 0.27 -17.89
CA SER A 751 4.67 -0.29 -17.50
C SER A 751 3.57 0.77 -17.50
N LEU A 752 2.31 0.37 -17.76
CA LEU A 752 1.18 1.28 -17.96
C LEU A 752 0.50 1.66 -16.63
N ALA A 753 0.70 2.91 -16.18
CA ALA A 753 -0.14 3.54 -15.16
C ALA A 753 -1.25 4.35 -15.85
N TRP A 754 -2.52 4.06 -15.58
CA TRP A 754 -3.61 4.76 -16.27
C TRP A 754 -4.86 5.03 -15.44
N LEU A 755 -5.39 6.24 -15.64
CA LEU A 755 -6.60 6.76 -15.00
C LEU A 755 -7.72 6.77 -16.03
N LYS A 756 -8.85 6.16 -15.70
CA LYS A 756 -10.05 6.14 -16.54
C LYS A 756 -11.19 6.87 -15.84
N LEU A 757 -11.95 7.68 -16.57
CA LEU A 757 -13.13 8.34 -16.04
C LEU A 757 -14.34 7.40 -16.11
N GLY A 758 -15.15 7.38 -15.05
CA GLY A 758 -16.46 6.71 -14.99
C GLY A 758 -17.63 7.67 -14.84
N ALA A 759 -17.36 8.98 -14.72
CA ALA A 759 -18.33 10.07 -14.75
C ALA A 759 -17.67 11.34 -15.31
N SER A 760 -18.46 12.39 -15.56
CA SER A 760 -17.94 13.71 -15.98
C SER A 760 -17.53 14.56 -14.77
N GLY A 761 -16.46 15.36 -14.92
CA GLY A 761 -16.06 16.35 -13.91
C GLY A 761 -15.46 15.79 -12.62
N VAL A 762 -14.90 14.58 -12.65
CA VAL A 762 -14.38 13.84 -11.49
C VAL A 762 -12.98 14.27 -11.04
N ILE A 763 -12.21 14.95 -11.89
CA ILE A 763 -10.96 15.61 -11.49
C ILE A 763 -11.27 17.03 -10.99
N PRO A 764 -10.85 17.42 -9.77
CA PRO A 764 -11.06 18.77 -9.23
C PRO A 764 -10.37 19.85 -10.08
N ASN A 765 -11.00 21.02 -10.15
CA ASN A 765 -10.52 22.15 -10.94
C ASN A 765 -11.06 23.48 -10.40
N GLY A 766 -10.56 24.61 -10.93
CA GLY A 766 -10.80 25.95 -10.41
C GLY A 766 -9.77 26.39 -9.37
N SER A 767 -10.06 27.49 -8.68
CA SER A 767 -9.16 28.08 -7.67
C SER A 767 -8.96 27.14 -6.47
N GLY A 768 -7.74 27.10 -5.93
CA GLY A 768 -7.38 26.23 -4.80
C GLY A 768 -7.33 24.73 -5.10
N LYS A 769 -7.34 24.34 -6.39
CA LYS A 769 -7.18 22.95 -6.85
C LYS A 769 -5.89 22.77 -7.65
N GLY A 770 -5.30 21.58 -7.59
CA GLY A 770 -4.07 21.24 -8.29
C GLY A 770 -4.23 21.16 -9.82
N ASN A 771 -3.11 20.90 -10.48
CA ASN A 771 -3.00 20.64 -11.92
C ASN A 771 -3.03 19.12 -12.21
N VAL A 772 -3.17 18.74 -13.49
CA VAL A 772 -2.98 17.35 -13.94
C VAL A 772 -1.58 17.20 -14.52
N ILE A 773 -0.88 16.14 -14.10
CA ILE A 773 0.48 15.78 -14.53
C ILE A 773 0.45 14.35 -15.08
N ILE A 774 0.98 14.12 -16.28
CA ILE A 774 0.98 12.80 -16.93
C ILE A 774 2.37 12.49 -17.51
N ASN A 775 3.03 11.42 -17.04
CA ASN A 775 4.45 11.16 -17.34
C ASN A 775 4.69 9.85 -18.15
N GLN A 776 5.51 9.90 -19.20
CA GLN A 776 5.80 8.74 -20.08
C GLN A 776 6.81 7.74 -19.53
N ALA A 777 7.60 8.10 -18.51
CA ALA A 777 8.48 7.15 -17.82
C ALA A 777 7.72 5.90 -17.32
N TYR A 778 6.42 6.08 -17.09
CA TYR A 778 5.46 5.12 -16.57
C TYR A 778 4.22 5.02 -17.48
N SER A 779 4.43 5.27 -18.79
CA SER A 779 3.43 5.21 -19.87
C SER A 779 2.09 5.90 -19.53
N GLY A 780 2.15 7.03 -18.80
CA GLY A 780 0.99 7.65 -18.17
C GLY A 780 -0.13 7.98 -19.15
N LEU A 781 -1.34 7.48 -18.85
CA LEU A 781 -2.50 7.58 -19.74
C LEU A 781 -3.75 8.05 -18.99
N LEU A 782 -4.39 9.11 -19.49
CA LEU A 782 -5.73 9.55 -19.09
C LEU A 782 -6.75 9.14 -20.16
N ASP A 783 -7.73 8.30 -19.80
CA ASP A 783 -8.85 7.92 -20.66
C ASP A 783 -10.16 8.58 -20.21
N LEU A 784 -10.71 9.46 -21.05
CA LEU A 784 -11.98 10.13 -20.80
C LEU A 784 -13.20 9.21 -20.90
N ALA A 785 -13.10 8.09 -21.62
CA ALA A 785 -14.14 7.06 -21.73
C ALA A 785 -15.58 7.56 -22.03
N GLY A 786 -15.72 8.62 -22.82
CA GLY A 786 -17.01 9.24 -23.17
C GLY A 786 -17.49 10.34 -22.21
N PHE A 787 -16.71 10.70 -21.20
CA PHE A 787 -17.06 11.72 -20.20
C PHE A 787 -16.33 13.05 -20.42
N ASN A 788 -17.01 14.17 -20.16
CA ASN A 788 -16.42 15.50 -20.26
C ASN A 788 -15.67 15.87 -18.98
N GLN A 789 -14.49 16.47 -19.10
CA GLN A 789 -13.66 16.82 -17.94
C GLN A 789 -13.02 18.19 -18.09
N THR A 790 -13.29 19.09 -17.13
CA THR A 790 -12.57 20.35 -16.98
C THR A 790 -11.43 20.18 -15.99
N ILE A 791 -10.24 20.67 -16.34
CA ILE A 791 -9.04 20.64 -15.50
C ILE A 791 -8.39 22.02 -15.43
N ASN A 792 -7.45 22.13 -14.51
CA ASN A 792 -6.55 23.26 -14.36
C ASN A 792 -5.43 23.18 -15.42
N GLY A 793 -4.16 23.41 -15.08
CA GLY A 793 -3.06 23.15 -16.02
C GLY A 793 -2.93 21.67 -16.37
N LEU A 794 -2.42 21.39 -17.58
CA LEU A 794 -2.00 20.04 -18.00
C LEU A 794 -0.49 20.05 -18.27
N ILE A 795 0.23 19.15 -17.62
CA ILE A 795 1.70 19.15 -17.59
C ILE A 795 2.22 17.73 -17.90
N GLY A 796 3.37 17.65 -18.55
CA GLY A 796 4.10 16.41 -18.80
C GLY A 796 4.12 16.01 -20.26
N ASP A 797 4.42 14.74 -20.52
CA ASP A 797 4.67 14.16 -21.84
C ASP A 797 3.75 12.96 -22.18
N GLY A 798 2.83 12.61 -21.26
CA GLY A 798 1.96 11.42 -21.33
C GLY A 798 0.93 11.38 -22.47
N VAL A 799 -0.12 10.56 -22.30
CA VAL A 799 -1.18 10.39 -23.30
C VAL A 799 -2.54 10.78 -22.72
N VAL A 800 -3.32 11.54 -23.49
CA VAL A 800 -4.76 11.77 -23.25
C VAL A 800 -5.53 11.11 -24.39
N THR A 801 -6.50 10.26 -24.06
CA THR A 801 -7.28 9.47 -25.01
C THR A 801 -8.77 9.55 -24.71
N ASN A 802 -9.60 9.19 -25.69
CA ASN A 802 -10.98 8.79 -25.42
C ASN A 802 -11.27 7.38 -25.97
N SER A 803 -11.57 6.42 -25.10
CA SER A 803 -11.84 5.03 -25.50
C SER A 803 -13.25 4.76 -26.07
N THR A 804 -14.24 5.64 -25.85
CA THR A 804 -15.61 5.41 -26.34
C THR A 804 -16.42 6.71 -26.47
N GLY A 805 -17.48 6.71 -27.30
CA GLY A 805 -18.39 7.85 -27.47
C GLY A 805 -17.68 9.12 -27.97
N SER A 806 -18.09 10.28 -27.46
CA SER A 806 -17.47 11.58 -27.71
C SER A 806 -17.21 12.30 -26.39
N ALA A 807 -15.99 12.81 -26.19
CA ALA A 807 -15.58 13.45 -24.95
C ALA A 807 -14.75 14.71 -25.21
N THR A 808 -14.94 15.73 -24.37
CA THR A 808 -14.19 16.98 -24.39
C THR A 808 -13.37 17.13 -23.13
N ILE A 809 -12.08 17.45 -23.27
CA ILE A 809 -11.23 17.91 -22.17
C ILE A 809 -11.04 19.42 -22.26
N SER A 810 -11.39 20.12 -21.18
CA SER A 810 -11.26 21.57 -21.05
C SER A 810 -10.10 21.91 -20.12
N VAL A 811 -9.10 22.65 -20.61
CA VAL A 811 -7.82 22.86 -19.90
C VAL A 811 -7.61 24.34 -19.57
N GLY A 812 -7.15 24.64 -18.35
CA GLY A 812 -6.75 25.98 -17.91
C GLY A 812 -7.70 26.68 -16.93
N ASN A 813 -8.60 25.97 -16.23
CA ASN A 813 -9.68 26.60 -15.44
C ASN A 813 -9.22 27.41 -14.19
N ASN A 814 -7.94 27.34 -13.83
CA ASN A 814 -7.29 28.20 -12.82
C ASN A 814 -6.37 29.27 -13.43
N ASN A 815 -6.49 29.53 -14.74
CA ASN A 815 -5.61 30.42 -15.53
C ASN A 815 -4.12 29.99 -15.56
N GLN A 816 -3.79 28.74 -15.22
CA GLN A 816 -2.43 28.22 -15.27
C GLN A 816 -1.86 28.26 -16.69
N THR A 817 -0.66 28.85 -16.85
CA THR A 817 0.18 28.60 -18.03
C THR A 817 0.89 27.26 -17.85
N SER A 818 0.74 26.35 -18.82
CA SER A 818 1.24 24.97 -18.74
C SER A 818 1.71 24.44 -20.11
N THR A 819 2.57 23.43 -20.11
CA THR A 819 3.10 22.80 -21.32
C THR A 819 2.89 21.29 -21.26
N PHE A 820 2.24 20.74 -22.28
CA PHE A 820 2.04 19.32 -22.47
C PHE A 820 2.76 18.89 -23.75
N ASN A 821 3.88 18.19 -23.58
CA ASN A 821 4.68 17.64 -24.68
C ASN A 821 4.11 16.30 -25.21
N GLY A 822 3.04 15.82 -24.58
CA GLY A 822 2.44 14.53 -24.86
C GLY A 822 1.45 14.50 -26.01
N LEU A 823 0.69 13.40 -26.06
CA LEU A 823 -0.21 13.07 -27.16
C LEU A 823 -1.68 13.09 -26.73
N PHE A 824 -2.44 14.05 -27.25
CA PHE A 824 -3.90 13.94 -27.35
C PHE A 824 -4.29 13.10 -28.59
N ARG A 825 -5.08 12.03 -28.40
CA ARG A 825 -5.57 11.18 -29.50
C ARG A 825 -7.03 10.77 -29.34
N SER A 826 -7.75 10.61 -30.45
CA SER A 826 -8.99 9.81 -30.45
C SER A 826 -8.61 8.34 -30.29
N GLY A 827 -9.38 7.60 -29.49
CA GLY A 827 -9.30 6.14 -29.42
C GLY A 827 -10.33 5.53 -30.36
N ALA A 828 -11.16 4.60 -29.86
CA ALA A 828 -12.43 4.27 -30.51
C ALA A 828 -13.53 5.33 -30.25
N GLY A 829 -13.29 6.27 -29.32
CA GLY A 829 -14.11 7.46 -29.11
C GLY A 829 -13.45 8.73 -29.64
N THR A 830 -14.27 9.70 -30.07
CA THR A 830 -13.82 11.02 -30.50
C THR A 830 -13.35 11.84 -29.31
N LEU A 831 -12.14 12.41 -29.39
CA LEU A 831 -11.61 13.34 -28.40
C LEU A 831 -11.64 14.77 -28.97
N ALA A 832 -12.15 15.73 -28.19
CA ALA A 832 -12.11 17.17 -28.47
C ALA A 832 -11.35 17.93 -27.37
N LEU A 833 -10.74 19.06 -27.72
CA LEU A 833 -9.96 19.91 -26.82
C LEU A 833 -10.59 21.29 -26.70
N THR A 834 -10.77 21.78 -25.48
CA THR A 834 -11.14 23.18 -25.20
C THR A 834 -10.08 23.85 -24.34
N LYS A 835 -9.58 25.00 -24.77
CA LYS A 835 -8.70 25.86 -23.98
C LYS A 835 -9.54 26.95 -23.28
N VAL A 836 -9.51 26.97 -21.95
CA VAL A 836 -10.23 27.92 -21.08
C VAL A 836 -9.26 28.70 -20.18
N GLY A 837 -9.75 29.74 -19.50
CA GLY A 837 -8.94 30.63 -18.66
C GLY A 837 -7.94 31.50 -19.42
N SER A 838 -7.36 32.51 -18.77
CA SER A 838 -6.48 33.50 -19.41
C SER A 838 -5.03 33.04 -19.65
N GLY A 839 -4.58 31.96 -18.99
CA GLY A 839 -3.24 31.40 -19.18
C GLY A 839 -3.01 30.77 -20.56
N SER A 840 -1.81 30.23 -20.80
CA SER A 840 -1.46 29.52 -22.04
C SER A 840 -1.39 28.00 -21.87
N LEU A 841 -1.86 27.22 -22.85
CA LEU A 841 -1.53 25.80 -22.99
C LEU A 841 -0.62 25.62 -24.19
N THR A 842 0.61 25.19 -23.97
CA THR A 842 1.54 24.83 -25.05
C THR A 842 1.46 23.33 -25.34
N LEU A 843 1.12 22.96 -26.57
CA LEU A 843 1.14 21.60 -27.10
C LEU A 843 2.49 21.34 -27.78
N GLY A 844 3.37 20.59 -27.13
CA GLY A 844 4.67 20.21 -27.69
C GLY A 844 4.64 18.98 -28.59
N GLY A 845 3.62 18.12 -28.46
CA GLY A 845 3.47 16.89 -29.24
C GLY A 845 2.57 17.03 -30.47
N ALA A 846 2.76 16.12 -31.44
CA ALA A 846 1.96 16.07 -32.66
C ALA A 846 0.62 15.34 -32.40
N ASN A 847 -0.45 16.08 -32.14
CA ASN A 847 -1.72 15.50 -31.71
C ASN A 847 -2.57 14.98 -32.86
N THR A 848 -3.30 13.90 -32.60
CA THR A 848 -4.02 13.11 -33.61
C THR A 848 -5.52 12.97 -33.34
N TYR A 849 -6.04 13.66 -32.33
CA TYR A 849 -7.48 13.70 -32.04
C TYR A 849 -8.29 14.34 -33.17
N THR A 850 -9.53 13.88 -33.30
CA THR A 850 -10.40 14.17 -34.45
C THR A 850 -11.56 15.12 -34.14
N GLY A 851 -11.86 15.35 -32.86
CA GLY A 851 -12.87 16.33 -32.43
C GLY A 851 -12.39 17.78 -32.60
N ASN A 852 -13.26 18.72 -32.25
CA ASN A 852 -12.99 20.15 -32.40
C ASN A 852 -11.89 20.64 -31.44
N THR A 853 -11.23 21.71 -31.84
CA THR A 853 -10.28 22.49 -31.03
C THR A 853 -10.90 23.85 -30.75
N THR A 854 -11.38 24.07 -29.53
CA THR A 854 -12.01 25.33 -29.13
C THR A 854 -11.06 26.13 -28.25
N ILE A 855 -10.92 27.43 -28.49
CA ILE A 855 -10.10 28.33 -27.68
C ILE A 855 -11.04 29.42 -27.15
N SER A 856 -11.60 29.17 -25.98
CA SER A 856 -12.60 30.05 -25.35
C SER A 856 -11.98 31.24 -24.63
N ALA A 857 -10.73 31.12 -24.17
CA ALA A 857 -9.98 32.20 -23.54
C ALA A 857 -8.46 31.92 -23.53
N GLY A 858 -7.66 32.98 -23.42
CA GLY A 858 -6.19 32.90 -23.35
C GLY A 858 -5.59 32.31 -24.63
N THR A 859 -4.45 31.63 -24.49
CA THR A 859 -3.67 31.11 -25.63
C THR A 859 -3.65 29.59 -25.69
N LEU A 860 -3.87 29.01 -26.87
CA LEU A 860 -3.45 27.65 -27.20
C LEU A 860 -2.24 27.77 -28.14
N ALA A 861 -1.06 27.38 -27.68
CA ALA A 861 0.17 27.44 -28.44
C ALA A 861 0.58 26.07 -28.97
N LEU A 862 1.11 26.02 -30.20
CA LEU A 862 1.78 24.85 -30.76
C LEU A 862 3.29 25.06 -30.68
N GLY A 863 4.01 24.12 -30.06
CA GLY A 863 5.47 24.06 -30.13
C GLY A 863 5.95 23.65 -31.52
N SER A 864 7.27 23.55 -31.74
CA SER A 864 7.84 23.22 -33.06
C SER A 864 7.41 21.86 -33.62
N ASN A 865 7.05 20.90 -32.76
CA ASN A 865 6.47 19.60 -33.12
C ASN A 865 4.96 19.53 -32.82
N GLY A 866 4.36 20.63 -32.39
CA GLY A 866 2.96 20.73 -32.00
C GLY A 866 2.03 20.65 -33.20
N SER A 867 1.02 19.78 -33.14
CA SER A 867 -0.01 19.71 -34.18
C SER A 867 -1.41 19.58 -33.60
N ILE A 868 -2.38 20.11 -34.34
CA ILE A 868 -3.84 19.90 -34.18
C ILE A 868 -4.50 19.57 -35.54
N SER A 869 -3.71 19.14 -36.53
CA SER A 869 -4.10 19.00 -37.95
C SER A 869 -5.33 18.13 -38.18
N ASN A 870 -5.58 17.15 -37.31
CA ASN A 870 -6.66 16.18 -37.44
C ASN A 870 -8.01 16.70 -36.93
N SER A 871 -8.05 17.89 -36.32
CA SER A 871 -9.26 18.43 -35.70
C SER A 871 -10.32 18.79 -36.74
N ALA A 872 -11.56 18.33 -36.55
CA ALA A 872 -12.68 18.59 -37.47
C ALA A 872 -13.07 20.08 -37.58
N GLY A 873 -12.80 20.88 -36.56
CA GLY A 873 -13.04 22.32 -36.58
C GLY A 873 -12.24 23.05 -35.51
N ILE A 874 -11.63 24.17 -35.89
CA ILE A 874 -10.94 25.10 -34.98
C ILE A 874 -11.87 26.29 -34.71
N SER A 875 -12.07 26.63 -33.45
CA SER A 875 -12.91 27.76 -33.03
C SER A 875 -12.16 28.67 -32.07
N ILE A 876 -12.05 29.97 -32.41
CA ILE A 876 -11.29 30.96 -31.64
C ILE A 876 -12.24 32.07 -31.17
N ALA A 877 -12.37 32.24 -29.85
CA ALA A 877 -13.21 33.29 -29.27
C ALA A 877 -12.57 34.68 -29.36
N ALA A 878 -13.38 35.73 -29.13
CA ALA A 878 -12.91 37.11 -29.08
C ALA A 878 -11.83 37.31 -28.01
N GLY A 879 -10.70 37.91 -28.39
CA GLY A 879 -9.52 38.07 -27.53
C GLY A 879 -8.76 36.78 -27.20
N ALA A 880 -9.18 35.61 -27.70
CA ALA A 880 -8.44 34.36 -27.57
C ALA A 880 -7.42 34.18 -28.70
N THR A 881 -6.34 33.43 -28.45
CA THR A 881 -5.22 33.27 -29.38
C THR A 881 -4.93 31.80 -29.69
N LEU A 882 -4.84 31.46 -30.98
CA LEU A 882 -4.14 30.28 -31.48
C LEU A 882 -2.70 30.68 -31.84
N ASP A 883 -1.71 30.26 -31.06
CA ASP A 883 -0.31 30.56 -31.34
C ASP A 883 0.35 29.43 -32.13
N VAL A 884 0.85 29.78 -33.32
CA VAL A 884 1.55 28.88 -34.25
C VAL A 884 2.92 29.46 -34.64
N SER A 885 3.42 30.45 -33.90
CA SER A 885 4.64 31.19 -34.21
C SER A 885 5.93 30.36 -34.13
N ALA A 886 5.89 29.25 -33.38
CA ALA A 886 6.98 28.27 -33.32
C ALA A 886 6.97 27.25 -34.49
N LEU A 887 5.97 27.29 -35.38
CA LEU A 887 5.92 26.48 -36.60
C LEU A 887 6.51 27.26 -37.79
N GLY A 888 7.18 26.55 -38.69
CA GLY A 888 7.66 27.14 -39.95
C GLY A 888 6.51 27.67 -40.83
N SER A 889 5.43 26.91 -40.92
CA SER A 889 4.14 27.35 -41.48
C SER A 889 3.01 26.54 -40.85
N PHE A 890 1.85 27.16 -40.66
CA PHE A 890 0.63 26.49 -40.23
C PHE A 890 -0.34 26.36 -41.40
N ALA A 891 -0.96 25.20 -41.57
CA ALA A 891 -1.94 24.96 -42.64
C ALA A 891 -3.17 24.20 -42.11
N LEU A 892 -4.37 24.62 -42.53
CA LEU A 892 -5.60 23.88 -42.23
C LEU A 892 -5.70 22.60 -43.07
N SER A 893 -6.08 21.48 -42.45
CA SER A 893 -6.27 20.22 -43.18
C SER A 893 -7.49 20.23 -44.08
N SER A 894 -7.54 19.34 -45.06
CA SER A 894 -8.67 19.19 -45.99
C SER A 894 -9.99 18.69 -45.35
N SER A 895 -10.01 18.39 -44.04
CA SER A 895 -11.24 18.14 -43.28
C SER A 895 -11.61 19.26 -42.30
N THR A 896 -10.64 20.00 -41.74
CA THR A 896 -10.85 21.05 -40.73
C THR A 896 -11.69 22.24 -41.23
N THR A 897 -12.66 22.71 -40.44
CA THR A 897 -13.29 24.04 -40.60
C THR A 897 -12.66 25.09 -39.68
N LEU A 898 -12.77 26.38 -39.99
CA LEU A 898 -12.33 27.47 -39.10
C LEU A 898 -13.51 28.35 -38.71
N SER A 899 -13.60 28.68 -37.42
CA SER A 899 -14.47 29.73 -36.91
C SER A 899 -13.74 30.72 -35.99
N ALA A 900 -14.08 32.00 -36.09
CA ALA A 900 -13.47 33.07 -35.30
C ALA A 900 -14.49 34.16 -34.94
N SER A 901 -14.31 34.84 -33.80
CA SER A 901 -15.21 35.88 -33.31
C SER A 901 -14.46 37.16 -32.95
N GLY A 902 -14.89 38.29 -33.51
CA GLY A 902 -14.40 39.64 -33.19
C GLY A 902 -15.51 40.48 -32.57
N THR A 903 -15.82 40.19 -31.31
CA THR A 903 -16.81 40.95 -30.52
C THR A 903 -16.06 41.70 -29.43
N ALA A 904 -15.97 43.03 -29.56
CA ALA A 904 -15.14 43.95 -28.76
C ALA A 904 -13.60 43.73 -28.83
N SER A 905 -13.12 42.60 -29.35
CA SER A 905 -11.71 42.34 -29.67
C SER A 905 -11.61 41.16 -30.64
N ALA A 906 -10.67 41.22 -31.58
CA ALA A 906 -10.45 40.14 -32.56
C ALA A 906 -10.05 38.83 -31.87
N ALA A 907 -10.51 37.70 -32.40
CA ALA A 907 -9.79 36.44 -32.25
C ALA A 907 -8.41 36.56 -32.94
N THR A 908 -7.39 35.87 -32.44
CA THR A 908 -6.02 36.01 -32.98
C THR A 908 -5.43 34.66 -33.39
N ILE A 909 -4.74 34.63 -34.53
CA ILE A 909 -3.71 33.62 -34.83
C ILE A 909 -2.35 34.31 -34.74
N ASN A 910 -1.50 33.88 -33.80
CA ASN A 910 -0.13 34.36 -33.71
C ASN A 910 0.73 33.56 -34.70
N GLY A 911 1.03 34.14 -35.87
CA GLY A 911 1.55 33.40 -37.03
C GLY A 911 3.03 33.04 -36.95
N GLY A 912 3.44 32.04 -37.74
CA GLY A 912 4.85 31.72 -38.04
C GLY A 912 5.36 32.52 -39.23
N ALA A 913 6.12 31.91 -40.14
CA ALA A 913 6.42 32.55 -41.42
C ALA A 913 5.19 32.59 -42.35
N GLY A 914 4.25 31.66 -42.19
CA GLY A 914 2.99 31.62 -42.94
C GLY A 914 1.83 30.94 -42.20
N VAL A 915 0.61 31.30 -42.62
CA VAL A 915 -0.68 30.75 -42.19
C VAL A 915 -1.51 30.48 -43.46
N ASP A 916 -1.74 29.22 -43.81
CA ASP A 916 -2.56 28.81 -44.94
C ASP A 916 -3.93 28.29 -44.51
N LEU A 917 -4.98 28.98 -44.93
CA LEU A 917 -6.37 28.59 -44.68
C LEU A 917 -6.96 27.74 -45.81
N GLY A 918 -6.17 27.42 -46.84
CA GLY A 918 -6.53 26.56 -47.95
C GLY A 918 -7.83 27.01 -48.65
N SER A 919 -8.66 26.05 -49.04
CA SER A 919 -10.00 26.26 -49.63
C SER A 919 -11.15 25.95 -48.66
N ARG A 920 -10.93 26.14 -47.37
CA ARG A 920 -11.82 25.73 -46.28
C ARG A 920 -12.94 26.75 -46.07
N PRO A 921 -14.15 26.34 -45.66
CA PRO A 921 -15.15 27.29 -45.15
C PRO A 921 -14.63 28.02 -43.91
N ILE A 922 -14.83 29.34 -43.87
CA ILE A 922 -14.45 30.23 -42.76
C ILE A 922 -15.71 30.89 -42.21
N THR A 923 -16.06 30.60 -40.97
CA THR A 923 -17.21 31.22 -40.28
C THR A 923 -16.73 32.33 -39.35
N LEU A 924 -17.23 33.54 -39.53
CA LEU A 924 -16.82 34.71 -38.76
C LEU A 924 -18.01 35.29 -37.99
N THR A 925 -17.80 35.66 -36.74
CA THR A 925 -18.71 36.55 -35.99
C THR A 925 -18.07 37.93 -35.93
N PHE A 926 -18.76 38.94 -36.46
CA PHE A 926 -18.27 40.29 -36.67
C PHE A 926 -19.22 41.31 -36.02
N ASP A 927 -18.69 42.25 -35.22
CA ASP A 927 -19.50 43.24 -34.50
C ASP A 927 -19.72 44.55 -35.27
N GLY A 928 -19.13 44.70 -36.47
CA GLY A 928 -19.18 45.90 -37.30
C GLY A 928 -18.02 46.87 -37.11
N LEU A 929 -17.17 46.67 -36.09
CA LEU A 929 -16.09 47.58 -35.70
C LEU A 929 -14.73 46.90 -35.62
N HIS A 930 -14.67 45.68 -35.07
CA HIS A 930 -13.43 44.94 -34.83
C HIS A 930 -13.30 43.76 -35.80
N PRO A 931 -12.11 43.51 -36.41
CA PRO A 931 -11.90 42.35 -37.26
C PRO A 931 -12.30 41.04 -36.55
N ALA A 932 -13.01 40.15 -37.24
CA ALA A 932 -13.44 38.88 -36.68
C ALA A 932 -12.26 37.96 -36.34
N LEU A 933 -11.16 38.11 -37.07
CA LEU A 933 -9.90 37.41 -36.87
C LEU A 933 -8.73 38.33 -37.26
N SER A 934 -7.63 38.26 -36.51
CA SER A 934 -6.37 38.96 -36.79
C SER A 934 -5.22 37.95 -36.88
N ILE A 935 -4.35 38.13 -37.88
CA ILE A 935 -3.07 37.44 -37.99
C ILE A 935 -1.99 38.43 -37.56
N SER A 936 -1.27 38.15 -36.47
CA SER A 936 -0.28 39.10 -35.91
C SER A 936 0.93 39.33 -36.84
N GLN A 937 1.41 38.24 -37.45
CA GLN A 937 2.64 38.20 -38.23
C GLN A 937 2.62 37.03 -39.22
N GLY A 938 3.45 37.12 -40.26
CA GLY A 938 3.59 36.09 -41.28
C GLY A 938 2.64 36.28 -42.48
N SER A 939 2.84 35.49 -43.53
CA SER A 939 2.01 35.59 -44.74
C SER A 939 0.72 34.76 -44.63
N LEU A 940 -0.42 35.35 -44.96
CA LEU A 940 -1.72 34.67 -45.00
C LEU A 940 -2.02 34.13 -46.40
N SER A 941 -2.53 32.91 -46.51
CA SER A 941 -3.01 32.31 -47.76
C SER A 941 -4.50 31.95 -47.67
N ILE A 942 -5.28 32.36 -48.68
CA ILE A 942 -6.69 32.01 -48.90
C ILE A 942 -6.90 31.62 -50.37
N ASN A 943 -7.66 30.54 -50.62
CA ASN A 943 -7.81 29.94 -51.95
C ASN A 943 -9.26 29.47 -52.20
N GLY A 944 -10.13 30.39 -52.64
CA GLY A 944 -11.55 30.11 -52.91
C GLY A 944 -12.40 29.80 -51.68
N ASN A 945 -11.99 30.23 -50.50
CA ASN A 945 -12.71 30.02 -49.24
C ASN A 945 -14.14 30.58 -49.31
N ALA A 946 -15.11 29.79 -48.87
CA ALA A 946 -16.46 30.29 -48.59
C ALA A 946 -16.47 31.00 -47.23
N PHE A 947 -16.92 32.26 -47.21
CA PHE A 947 -17.02 33.06 -46.00
C PHE A 947 -18.47 33.12 -45.52
N THR A 948 -18.70 32.77 -44.25
CA THR A 948 -20.00 32.91 -43.58
C THR A 948 -19.86 33.94 -42.46
N VAL A 949 -20.27 35.18 -42.71
CA VAL A 949 -20.06 36.29 -41.77
C VAL A 949 -21.38 36.63 -41.06
N ASN A 950 -21.40 36.42 -39.75
CA ASN A 950 -22.56 36.56 -38.89
C ASN A 950 -22.39 37.71 -37.89
N GLY A 951 -23.51 38.29 -37.47
CA GLY A 951 -23.58 39.54 -36.71
C GLY A 951 -24.80 40.37 -37.11
N SER A 952 -24.83 41.63 -36.70
CA SER A 952 -25.86 42.59 -37.13
C SER A 952 -25.72 42.93 -38.61
N ALA A 953 -26.84 43.20 -39.29
CA ALA A 953 -26.84 43.63 -40.69
C ALA A 953 -26.15 45.00 -40.84
N LEU A 954 -25.26 45.11 -41.83
CA LEU A 954 -24.39 46.27 -42.05
C LEU A 954 -25.01 47.29 -43.01
N ALA A 955 -24.46 48.50 -43.01
CA ALA A 955 -24.71 49.50 -44.05
C ALA A 955 -23.97 49.13 -45.36
N LEU A 956 -24.16 49.93 -46.41
CA LEU A 956 -23.32 49.80 -47.61
C LEU A 956 -21.91 50.31 -47.32
N GLY A 957 -20.89 49.68 -47.91
CA GLY A 957 -19.49 50.05 -47.72
C GLY A 957 -18.54 48.87 -47.53
N THR A 958 -17.31 49.17 -47.11
CA THR A 958 -16.21 48.20 -46.97
C THR A 958 -15.81 48.03 -45.50
N TYR A 959 -15.75 46.78 -45.03
CA TYR A 959 -15.51 46.42 -43.63
C TYR A 959 -14.35 45.41 -43.51
N THR A 960 -13.34 45.70 -42.68
CA THR A 960 -12.24 44.75 -42.45
C THR A 960 -12.69 43.60 -41.53
N ILE A 961 -12.96 42.44 -42.13
CA ILE A 961 -13.38 41.23 -41.41
C ILE A 961 -12.19 40.36 -40.98
N LEU A 962 -11.06 40.42 -41.70
CA LEU A 962 -9.80 39.78 -41.34
C LEU A 962 -8.65 40.78 -41.50
N GLN A 963 -7.82 40.91 -40.46
CA GLN A 963 -6.62 41.76 -40.47
C GLN A 963 -5.35 40.91 -40.56
N VAL A 964 -4.33 41.39 -41.29
CA VAL A 964 -2.94 40.91 -41.13
C VAL A 964 -2.10 42.09 -40.65
N ALA A 965 -1.64 42.04 -39.40
CA ALA A 965 -0.94 43.16 -38.77
C ALA A 965 0.51 43.31 -39.26
N SER A 966 1.15 42.22 -39.71
CA SER A 966 2.41 42.29 -40.45
C SER A 966 2.60 41.08 -41.38
N GLY A 967 2.88 41.32 -42.66
CA GLY A 967 3.02 40.27 -43.67
C GLY A 967 2.29 40.59 -44.97
N ASN A 968 2.09 39.57 -45.82
CA ASN A 968 1.38 39.67 -47.09
C ASN A 968 0.16 38.75 -47.11
N VAL A 969 -0.87 39.11 -47.88
CA VAL A 969 -2.00 38.21 -48.19
C VAL A 969 -1.84 37.66 -49.62
N SER A 970 -1.83 36.35 -49.75
CA SER A 970 -2.01 35.64 -51.01
C SER A 970 -3.48 35.21 -51.12
N ALA A 971 -4.12 35.60 -52.23
CA ALA A 971 -5.54 35.32 -52.46
C ALA A 971 -5.77 34.80 -53.89
N ASN A 972 -6.40 33.65 -54.01
CA ASN A 972 -6.71 33.01 -55.29
C ASN A 972 -8.16 32.49 -55.31
N GLY A 973 -8.76 32.43 -56.51
CA GLY A 973 -10.14 31.97 -56.73
C GLY A 973 -11.23 32.97 -56.27
N PRO A 974 -12.50 32.69 -56.61
CA PRO A 974 -13.64 33.47 -56.14
C PRO A 974 -13.99 33.09 -54.69
N PHE A 975 -14.33 34.09 -53.87
CA PHE A 975 -14.69 33.91 -52.45
C PHE A 975 -16.19 34.14 -52.25
N PRO A 976 -17.04 33.09 -52.28
CA PRO A 976 -18.47 33.25 -52.06
C PRO A 976 -18.77 33.65 -50.61
N VAL A 977 -19.64 34.65 -50.43
CA VAL A 977 -19.99 35.20 -49.12
C VAL A 977 -21.46 34.90 -48.78
N SER A 978 -21.71 34.57 -47.52
CA SER A 978 -23.05 34.43 -46.94
C SER A 978 -23.04 34.89 -45.47
N GLY A 979 -24.20 34.83 -44.80
CA GLY A 979 -24.34 35.12 -43.38
C GLY A 979 -25.13 36.41 -43.09
N SER A 980 -25.47 36.62 -41.81
CA SER A 980 -26.47 37.62 -41.42
C SER A 980 -26.04 39.08 -41.58
N VAL A 981 -24.74 39.38 -41.69
CA VAL A 981 -24.24 40.76 -41.79
C VAL A 981 -24.60 41.45 -43.12
N ILE A 982 -24.90 40.68 -44.18
CA ILE A 982 -25.22 41.23 -45.50
C ILE A 982 -26.54 42.00 -45.47
N GLY A 983 -27.53 41.50 -44.72
CA GLY A 983 -28.89 42.03 -44.71
C GLY A 983 -29.71 41.63 -45.96
N ALA A 984 -31.03 41.84 -45.90
CA ALA A 984 -31.93 41.52 -47.00
C ALA A 984 -31.77 42.52 -48.17
N GLY A 985 -31.90 42.03 -49.42
CA GLY A 985 -31.81 42.83 -50.65
C GLY A 985 -30.39 43.20 -51.11
N LYS A 986 -29.38 42.96 -50.26
CA LYS A 986 -27.97 43.28 -50.49
C LYS A 986 -27.15 42.06 -50.94
N THR A 987 -25.93 42.33 -51.39
CA THR A 987 -24.90 41.33 -51.73
C THR A 987 -23.62 41.59 -50.95
N GLY A 988 -22.87 40.52 -50.66
CA GLY A 988 -21.56 40.59 -50.03
C GLY A 988 -20.46 40.06 -50.95
N ALA A 989 -19.32 40.74 -51.01
CA ALA A 989 -18.14 40.32 -51.77
C ALA A 989 -16.85 40.48 -50.95
N ILE A 990 -15.86 39.60 -51.17
CA ILE A 990 -14.53 39.75 -50.56
C ILE A 990 -13.61 40.56 -51.47
N SER A 991 -12.89 41.51 -50.88
CA SER A 991 -11.79 42.24 -51.52
C SER A 991 -10.54 42.22 -50.63
N VAL A 992 -9.37 42.07 -51.23
CA VAL A 992 -8.09 42.09 -50.52
C VAL A 992 -7.35 43.38 -50.83
N SER A 993 -7.13 44.21 -49.82
CA SER A 993 -6.46 45.51 -49.98
C SER A 993 -5.74 45.92 -48.69
N GLY A 994 -4.57 46.56 -48.84
CA GLY A 994 -3.76 47.02 -47.70
C GLY A 994 -3.26 45.93 -46.75
N GLY A 995 -3.16 44.67 -47.21
CA GLY A 995 -2.85 43.52 -46.35
C GLY A 995 -4.05 42.95 -45.59
N ASN A 996 -5.25 43.49 -45.78
CA ASN A 996 -6.47 43.07 -45.09
C ASN A 996 -7.44 42.36 -46.03
N ILE A 997 -8.30 41.51 -45.46
CA ILE A 997 -9.43 40.89 -46.14
C ILE A 997 -10.69 41.64 -45.70
N ASN A 998 -11.34 42.28 -46.66
CA ASN A 998 -12.46 43.17 -46.44
C ASN A 998 -13.73 42.60 -47.07
N LEU A 999 -14.85 42.75 -46.36
CA LEU A 999 -16.19 42.51 -46.84
C LEU A 999 -16.76 43.81 -47.41
N ILE A 1000 -17.08 43.80 -48.70
CA ILE A 1000 -17.86 44.86 -49.35
C ILE A 1000 -19.33 44.46 -49.27
N ILE A 1001 -20.17 45.37 -48.75
CA ILE A 1001 -21.63 45.26 -48.74
C ILE A 1001 -22.19 46.28 -49.73
N SER A 1002 -22.91 45.77 -50.73
CA SER A 1002 -23.41 46.54 -51.87
C SER A 1002 -24.83 46.11 -52.25
N GLU A 1003 -25.52 46.92 -53.05
CA GLU A 1003 -26.85 46.60 -53.61
C GLU A 1003 -26.78 46.28 -55.11
N PRO A 1004 -27.64 45.36 -55.60
CA PRO A 1004 -27.86 45.19 -57.04
C PRO A 1004 -28.30 46.51 -57.68
N SER A 1005 -27.56 46.99 -58.68
CA SER A 1005 -27.93 48.19 -59.44
C SER A 1005 -28.69 47.83 -60.72
N THR A 1006 -29.55 48.73 -61.16
CA THR A 1006 -30.42 48.55 -62.33
C THR A 1006 -30.44 49.81 -63.18
N PHE A 1007 -30.60 49.64 -64.50
CA PHE A 1007 -30.91 50.74 -65.40
C PHE A 1007 -32.41 50.98 -65.45
N SER A 1008 -32.81 52.25 -65.43
CA SER A 1008 -34.18 52.72 -65.56
C SER A 1008 -34.23 54.00 -66.41
N ASN A 1009 -35.42 54.39 -66.87
CA ASN A 1009 -35.64 55.61 -67.67
C ASN A 1009 -34.77 55.74 -68.93
N LEU A 1010 -34.21 54.62 -69.42
CA LEU A 1010 -33.39 54.57 -70.63
C LEU A 1010 -34.16 55.12 -71.84
N THR A 1011 -33.51 55.93 -72.67
CA THR A 1011 -34.12 56.47 -73.88
C THR A 1011 -34.75 55.36 -74.72
N ALA A 1012 -36.00 55.58 -75.15
CA ALA A 1012 -36.73 54.63 -76.00
C ALA A 1012 -35.97 54.34 -77.30
N SER A 1013 -36.18 53.17 -77.90
CA SER A 1013 -35.55 52.80 -79.16
C SER A 1013 -35.85 53.83 -80.26
N GLN A 1014 -34.82 54.23 -81.00
CA GLN A 1014 -34.90 55.32 -81.99
C GLN A 1014 -34.66 54.79 -83.41
N SER A 1015 -35.16 55.52 -84.40
CA SER A 1015 -34.79 55.34 -85.81
C SER A 1015 -34.25 56.66 -86.35
N VAL A 1016 -33.06 56.63 -86.95
CA VAL A 1016 -32.36 57.81 -87.48
C VAL A 1016 -31.85 57.54 -88.88
N SER A 1017 -31.84 58.56 -89.74
CA SER A 1017 -31.27 58.44 -91.09
C SER A 1017 -29.75 58.26 -91.04
N TYR A 1018 -29.23 57.45 -91.96
CA TYR A 1018 -27.78 57.35 -92.17
C TYR A 1018 -27.18 58.74 -92.46
N GLY A 1019 -26.00 59.01 -91.90
CA GLY A 1019 -25.36 60.34 -91.92
C GLY A 1019 -25.74 61.27 -90.76
N THR A 1020 -26.71 60.90 -89.90
CA THR A 1020 -26.94 61.61 -88.62
C THR A 1020 -25.65 61.56 -87.77
N PRO A 1021 -25.09 62.70 -87.31
CA PRO A 1021 -23.77 62.71 -86.67
C PRO A 1021 -23.80 62.18 -85.22
N THR A 1022 -24.87 62.49 -84.48
CA THR A 1022 -25.03 62.09 -83.07
C THR A 1022 -26.48 61.77 -82.75
N VAL A 1023 -26.71 60.83 -81.84
CA VAL A 1023 -28.02 60.57 -81.23
C VAL A 1023 -27.98 60.86 -79.72
N ALA A 1024 -28.99 61.55 -79.20
CA ALA A 1024 -29.11 61.80 -77.76
C ALA A 1024 -29.58 60.53 -77.05
N LEU A 1025 -28.80 60.07 -76.07
CA LEU A 1025 -29.09 58.90 -75.23
C LEU A 1025 -28.92 59.28 -73.76
N SER A 1026 -29.72 58.68 -72.90
CA SER A 1026 -29.82 58.99 -71.47
C SER A 1026 -30.49 57.87 -70.69
N GLY A 1027 -30.40 57.96 -69.36
CA GLY A 1027 -31.16 57.14 -68.43
C GLY A 1027 -30.80 57.43 -66.99
N THR A 1028 -31.20 56.54 -66.09
CA THR A 1028 -30.81 56.51 -64.68
C THR A 1028 -30.25 55.13 -64.35
N VAL A 1029 -29.22 55.09 -63.51
CA VAL A 1029 -28.71 53.87 -62.85
C VAL A 1029 -28.89 54.01 -61.34
N SER A 1030 -29.48 53.01 -60.68
CA SER A 1030 -29.85 53.07 -59.26
C SER A 1030 -29.95 51.70 -58.58
N GLY A 1031 -29.73 51.67 -57.27
CA GLY A 1031 -29.95 50.51 -56.38
C GLY A 1031 -31.41 50.35 -55.93
N ALA A 1032 -31.62 49.64 -54.82
CA ALA A 1032 -32.95 49.25 -54.33
C ALA A 1032 -33.58 50.33 -53.41
N GLY A 1033 -33.57 51.58 -53.86
CA GLY A 1033 -34.01 52.75 -53.10
C GLY A 1033 -33.38 54.03 -53.64
N PRO A 1034 -33.21 55.08 -52.81
CA PRO A 1034 -32.50 56.30 -53.18
C PRO A 1034 -30.97 56.12 -53.15
N VAL A 1035 -30.47 55.00 -53.70
CA VAL A 1035 -29.05 54.67 -53.81
C VAL A 1035 -28.63 54.86 -55.26
N TYR A 1036 -27.63 55.72 -55.50
CA TYR A 1036 -27.21 56.17 -56.82
C TYR A 1036 -25.68 56.21 -56.92
N PRO A 1037 -25.09 55.97 -58.10
CA PRO A 1037 -23.66 56.15 -58.32
C PRO A 1037 -23.18 57.57 -58.01
N ALA A 1038 -21.88 57.72 -57.75
CA ALA A 1038 -21.31 59.04 -57.48
C ALA A 1038 -21.34 59.95 -58.73
N ASN A 1039 -21.52 61.25 -58.50
CA ASN A 1039 -21.54 62.23 -59.59
C ASN A 1039 -20.16 62.28 -60.29
N GLY A 1040 -20.15 62.15 -61.62
CA GLY A 1040 -18.93 62.02 -62.43
C GLY A 1040 -18.49 60.58 -62.74
N GLU A 1041 -19.13 59.54 -62.19
CA GLU A 1041 -18.87 58.15 -62.58
C GLU A 1041 -19.45 57.84 -63.97
N ASN A 1042 -18.88 56.84 -64.66
CA ASN A 1042 -19.16 56.59 -66.07
C ASN A 1042 -20.08 55.38 -66.31
N VAL A 1043 -21.17 55.63 -67.03
CA VAL A 1043 -21.93 54.62 -67.77
C VAL A 1043 -21.32 54.50 -69.16
N THR A 1044 -20.92 53.29 -69.54
CA THR A 1044 -20.50 52.99 -70.92
C THR A 1044 -21.74 52.72 -71.76
N VAL A 1045 -21.90 53.43 -72.88
CA VAL A 1045 -22.93 53.16 -73.88
C VAL A 1045 -22.24 52.56 -75.11
N THR A 1046 -22.75 51.43 -75.61
CA THR A 1046 -22.15 50.67 -76.72
C THR A 1046 -23.17 50.39 -77.82
N ILE A 1047 -22.84 50.73 -79.06
CA ILE A 1047 -23.64 50.43 -80.25
C ILE A 1047 -22.71 49.87 -81.34
N ASN A 1048 -23.04 48.69 -81.88
CA ASN A 1048 -22.27 48.01 -82.94
C ASN A 1048 -20.76 47.85 -82.60
N GLY A 1049 -20.42 47.64 -81.33
CA GLY A 1049 -19.04 47.47 -80.86
C GLY A 1049 -18.24 48.78 -80.69
N ASN A 1050 -18.76 49.92 -81.14
CA ASN A 1050 -18.26 51.23 -80.73
C ASN A 1050 -18.78 51.51 -79.30
N ALA A 1051 -17.93 52.02 -78.41
CA ALA A 1051 -18.23 52.23 -76.99
C ALA A 1051 -17.80 53.65 -76.55
N GLN A 1052 -18.70 54.36 -75.86
CA GLN A 1052 -18.53 55.77 -75.49
C GLN A 1052 -19.00 55.99 -74.05
N LEU A 1053 -18.36 56.91 -73.33
CA LEU A 1053 -18.62 57.16 -71.90
C LEU A 1053 -19.62 58.30 -71.72
N ALA A 1054 -20.68 58.02 -70.96
CA ALA A 1054 -21.64 58.98 -70.45
C ALA A 1054 -21.44 59.13 -68.94
N SER A 1055 -21.08 60.31 -68.45
CA SER A 1055 -20.96 60.52 -67.00
C SER A 1055 -22.34 60.67 -66.36
N VAL A 1056 -22.49 60.15 -65.14
CA VAL A 1056 -23.58 60.49 -64.22
C VAL A 1056 -23.43 61.98 -63.86
N THR A 1057 -24.48 62.77 -64.02
CA THR A 1057 -24.43 64.25 -63.94
C THR A 1057 -25.14 64.83 -62.71
N SER A 1058 -25.88 64.01 -61.97
CA SER A 1058 -26.64 64.43 -60.79
C SER A 1058 -26.80 63.29 -59.78
N GLY A 1059 -26.96 63.65 -58.49
CA GLY A 1059 -27.05 62.71 -57.35
C GLY A 1059 -28.34 61.87 -57.27
N ASN A 1060 -28.98 61.64 -58.41
CA ASN A 1060 -30.12 60.75 -58.65
C ASN A 1060 -29.78 59.66 -59.69
N GLY A 1061 -28.49 59.47 -60.00
CA GLY A 1061 -28.00 58.44 -60.92
C GLY A 1061 -28.29 58.70 -62.41
N SER A 1062 -28.77 59.89 -62.78
CA SER A 1062 -29.03 60.23 -64.18
C SER A 1062 -27.75 60.49 -64.98
N PHE A 1063 -27.69 59.96 -66.20
CA PHE A 1063 -26.60 60.14 -67.16
C PHE A 1063 -27.14 60.53 -68.54
N SER A 1064 -26.32 61.18 -69.36
CA SER A 1064 -26.65 61.47 -70.76
C SER A 1064 -25.41 61.61 -71.65
N ILE A 1065 -25.58 61.37 -72.95
CA ILE A 1065 -24.55 61.47 -73.97
C ILE A 1065 -25.17 61.81 -75.33
N ASN A 1066 -24.50 62.70 -76.09
CA ASN A 1066 -24.73 62.84 -77.52
C ASN A 1066 -23.83 61.82 -78.24
N TYR A 1067 -24.31 60.59 -78.33
CA TYR A 1067 -23.54 59.44 -78.81
C TYR A 1067 -23.19 59.62 -80.29
N ASN A 1068 -21.90 59.59 -80.62
CA ASN A 1068 -21.37 59.79 -81.96
C ASN A 1068 -21.58 58.55 -82.83
N LEU A 1069 -22.24 58.71 -83.98
CA LEU A 1069 -22.60 57.62 -84.90
C LEU A 1069 -21.57 57.39 -86.02
N ALA A 1070 -20.48 58.16 -86.05
CA ALA A 1070 -19.41 57.98 -87.03
C ALA A 1070 -18.89 56.53 -87.04
N GLY A 1071 -18.93 55.90 -88.22
CA GLY A 1071 -18.49 54.52 -88.44
C GLY A 1071 -19.56 53.44 -88.22
N ILE A 1072 -20.78 53.77 -87.78
CA ILE A 1072 -21.88 52.80 -87.71
C ILE A 1072 -22.65 52.78 -89.05
N PRO A 1073 -22.75 51.64 -89.75
CA PRO A 1073 -23.40 51.58 -91.06
C PRO A 1073 -24.94 51.65 -90.98
N ALA A 1074 -25.60 51.86 -92.12
CA ALA A 1074 -27.04 51.69 -92.23
C ALA A 1074 -27.40 50.20 -92.17
N SER A 1075 -28.53 49.86 -91.53
CA SER A 1075 -28.98 48.48 -91.35
C SER A 1075 -30.50 48.39 -91.25
N GLY A 1076 -31.08 47.38 -91.91
CA GLY A 1076 -32.49 47.02 -91.77
C GLY A 1076 -32.82 46.31 -90.45
N ALA A 1077 -31.80 45.81 -89.75
CA ALA A 1077 -31.91 45.30 -88.38
C ALA A 1077 -31.41 46.35 -87.38
N ALA A 1078 -32.17 46.59 -86.32
CA ALA A 1078 -31.81 47.56 -85.29
C ALA A 1078 -30.59 47.09 -84.47
N TYR A 1079 -29.63 47.99 -84.24
CA TYR A 1079 -28.50 47.73 -83.35
C TYR A 1079 -28.97 47.76 -81.88
N PRO A 1080 -28.57 46.82 -81.02
CA PRO A 1080 -28.77 46.96 -79.59
C PRO A 1080 -27.94 48.14 -79.07
N ILE A 1081 -28.52 48.91 -78.14
CA ILE A 1081 -27.84 49.92 -77.34
C ILE A 1081 -27.57 49.28 -75.99
N THR A 1082 -26.32 48.89 -75.75
CA THR A 1082 -25.91 48.29 -74.47
C THR A 1082 -25.40 49.39 -73.55
N TYR A 1083 -26.16 49.67 -72.50
CA TYR A 1083 -25.72 50.47 -71.35
C TYR A 1083 -25.03 49.55 -70.34
N SER A 1084 -23.88 49.96 -69.81
CA SER A 1084 -23.11 49.19 -68.83
C SER A 1084 -22.50 50.11 -67.78
N TYR A 1085 -22.73 49.82 -66.51
CA TYR A 1085 -22.15 50.52 -65.37
C TYR A 1085 -21.22 49.56 -64.61
N ALA A 1086 -20.01 50.03 -64.28
CA ALA A 1086 -18.93 49.20 -63.74
C ALA A 1086 -19.13 48.81 -62.27
N GLY A 1087 -20.07 49.43 -61.55
CA GLY A 1087 -20.21 49.31 -60.11
C GLY A 1087 -19.30 50.28 -59.34
N ASP A 1088 -19.65 50.55 -58.09
CA ASP A 1088 -18.85 51.29 -57.11
C ASP A 1088 -18.79 50.50 -55.78
N ALA A 1089 -18.42 51.15 -54.68
CA ALA A 1089 -18.37 50.51 -53.35
C ALA A 1089 -19.76 50.27 -52.70
N SER A 1090 -20.84 50.76 -53.31
CA SER A 1090 -22.23 50.70 -52.82
C SER A 1090 -23.16 49.94 -53.76
N LEU A 1091 -22.84 49.87 -55.05
CA LEU A 1091 -23.67 49.39 -56.13
C LEU A 1091 -22.93 48.39 -57.02
N ASN A 1092 -23.56 47.26 -57.30
CA ASN A 1092 -23.00 46.21 -58.15
C ASN A 1092 -22.84 46.67 -59.60
N PRO A 1093 -21.92 46.07 -60.38
CA PRO A 1093 -21.89 46.22 -61.83
C PRO A 1093 -23.23 45.77 -62.46
N THR A 1094 -23.70 46.46 -63.50
CA THR A 1094 -24.97 46.14 -64.17
C THR A 1094 -24.94 46.51 -65.66
N SER A 1095 -25.79 45.88 -66.45
CA SER A 1095 -25.92 46.15 -67.89
C SER A 1095 -27.35 45.94 -68.41
N ASP A 1096 -27.76 46.76 -69.36
CA ASP A 1096 -29.06 46.68 -70.04
C ASP A 1096 -28.86 46.87 -71.55
N SER A 1097 -29.42 45.96 -72.35
CA SER A 1097 -29.43 46.02 -73.83
C SER A 1097 -30.84 45.96 -74.41
N THR A 1098 -31.84 46.42 -73.64
CA THR A 1098 -33.28 46.37 -73.98
C THR A 1098 -33.73 47.48 -74.94
N LYS A 1099 -32.83 48.39 -75.31
CA LYS A 1099 -33.08 49.51 -76.23
C LYS A 1099 -32.25 49.33 -77.50
N SER A 1100 -32.67 49.98 -78.58
CA SER A 1100 -32.11 49.76 -79.90
C SER A 1100 -32.12 51.02 -80.78
N LEU A 1101 -31.19 51.07 -81.73
CA LEU A 1101 -31.06 52.13 -82.73
C LEU A 1101 -31.15 51.52 -84.13
N THR A 1102 -32.17 51.90 -84.91
CA THR A 1102 -32.25 51.59 -86.33
C THR A 1102 -31.62 52.74 -87.12
N ILE A 1103 -30.54 52.47 -87.85
CA ILE A 1103 -29.97 53.45 -88.79
C ILE A 1103 -30.56 53.17 -90.17
N THR A 1104 -31.64 53.87 -90.51
CA THR A 1104 -32.36 53.68 -91.78
C THR A 1104 -31.52 54.22 -92.95
N PRO A 1105 -31.42 53.50 -94.08
CA PRO A 1105 -30.85 54.04 -95.31
C PRO A 1105 -31.51 55.37 -95.69
N ALA A 1106 -30.76 56.28 -96.32
CA ALA A 1106 -31.31 57.54 -96.79
C ALA A 1106 -32.34 57.29 -97.92
N SER A 1107 -33.38 58.12 -97.97
CA SER A 1107 -34.45 58.00 -98.96
C SER A 1107 -33.92 58.12 -100.38
N LEU A 1108 -34.18 57.09 -101.20
CA LEU A 1108 -33.78 57.04 -102.60
C LEU A 1108 -34.39 58.24 -103.36
N THR A 1109 -33.54 59.14 -103.86
CA THR A 1109 -34.00 60.33 -104.57
C THR A 1109 -33.58 60.25 -106.03
N ILE A 1110 -34.55 60.24 -106.94
CA ILE A 1110 -34.31 60.35 -108.38
C ILE A 1110 -33.82 61.78 -108.64
N THR A 1111 -32.59 61.90 -109.16
CA THR A 1111 -31.95 63.20 -109.43
C THR A 1111 -32.14 63.66 -110.87
N SER A 1112 -32.43 62.73 -111.78
CA SER A 1112 -32.85 63.01 -113.15
C SER A 1112 -33.55 61.80 -113.76
N GLU A 1113 -34.62 62.04 -114.50
CA GLU A 1113 -35.19 61.07 -115.45
C GLU A 1113 -35.12 61.68 -116.86
N TYR A 1114 -34.66 60.91 -117.84
CA TYR A 1114 -34.70 61.31 -119.25
C TYR A 1114 -34.74 60.10 -120.18
N MET A 1115 -35.37 60.26 -121.33
CA MET A 1115 -35.20 59.36 -122.47
C MET A 1115 -33.84 59.66 -123.11
N ASP A 1116 -33.07 58.63 -123.47
CA ASP A 1116 -31.81 58.85 -124.17
C ASP A 1116 -32.02 59.52 -125.55
N GLY A 1117 -30.93 59.99 -126.17
CA GLY A 1117 -30.96 60.68 -127.46
C GLY A 1117 -31.48 59.84 -128.64
N THR A 1118 -31.74 58.54 -128.42
CA THR A 1118 -32.37 57.61 -129.37
C THR A 1118 -33.85 57.36 -129.10
N GLY A 1119 -34.39 57.79 -127.95
CA GLY A 1119 -35.80 57.66 -127.60
C GLY A 1119 -36.23 56.23 -127.25
N THR A 1120 -35.30 55.34 -126.92
CA THR A 1120 -35.55 53.89 -126.75
C THR A 1120 -35.17 53.34 -125.38
N ASN A 1121 -34.34 54.05 -124.61
CA ASN A 1121 -34.05 53.70 -123.21
C ASN A 1121 -34.45 54.83 -122.27
N PHE A 1122 -35.00 54.45 -121.11
CA PHE A 1122 -35.28 55.36 -120.00
C PHE A 1122 -34.11 55.31 -119.01
N VAL A 1123 -33.48 56.47 -118.78
CA VAL A 1123 -32.35 56.61 -117.86
C VAL A 1123 -32.85 57.22 -116.56
N ILE A 1124 -32.86 56.40 -115.50
CA ILE A 1124 -33.06 56.87 -114.13
C ILE A 1124 -31.68 57.04 -113.49
N THR A 1125 -31.40 58.25 -112.99
CA THR A 1125 -30.24 58.52 -112.14
C THR A 1125 -30.73 58.75 -110.71
N TRP A 1126 -30.09 58.13 -109.72
CA TRP A 1126 -30.36 58.42 -108.31
C TRP A 1126 -29.10 58.52 -107.46
N GLN A 1127 -29.26 59.19 -106.32
CA GLN A 1127 -28.32 59.11 -105.21
C GLN A 1127 -28.98 58.39 -104.02
N SER A 1128 -28.22 57.49 -103.40
CA SER A 1128 -28.53 56.89 -102.10
C SER A 1128 -27.64 57.44 -100.96
N ASN A 1129 -26.62 58.22 -101.31
CA ASN A 1129 -25.76 58.98 -100.40
C ASN A 1129 -25.09 60.14 -101.15
N PRO A 1130 -24.66 61.22 -100.45
CA PRO A 1130 -23.89 62.30 -101.07
C PRO A 1130 -22.61 61.77 -101.71
N GLY A 1131 -22.47 61.95 -103.03
CA GLY A 1131 -21.30 61.52 -103.80
C GLY A 1131 -21.37 60.13 -104.44
N THR A 1132 -22.41 59.33 -104.17
CA THR A 1132 -22.58 57.99 -104.79
C THR A 1132 -23.80 57.97 -105.71
N THR A 1133 -23.54 58.07 -107.02
CA THR A 1133 -24.56 58.08 -108.07
C THR A 1133 -24.68 56.69 -108.71
N TYR A 1134 -25.92 56.23 -108.93
CA TYR A 1134 -26.22 55.02 -109.66
C TYR A 1134 -27.04 55.35 -110.91
N GLN A 1135 -26.82 54.62 -112.00
CA GLN A 1135 -27.56 54.72 -113.25
C GLN A 1135 -28.19 53.37 -113.63
N VAL A 1136 -29.31 53.46 -114.35
CA VAL A 1136 -30.04 52.32 -114.91
C VAL A 1136 -30.25 52.57 -116.39
N ILE A 1137 -30.08 51.54 -117.21
CA ILE A 1137 -30.45 51.55 -118.63
C ILE A 1137 -31.53 50.48 -118.79
N GLY A 1138 -32.79 50.91 -118.90
CA GLY A 1138 -33.92 50.04 -119.21
C GLY A 1138 -34.44 50.30 -120.62
N SER A 1139 -34.49 49.28 -121.47
CA SER A 1139 -35.06 49.38 -122.82
C SER A 1139 -36.58 49.28 -122.80
N SER A 1140 -37.25 49.91 -123.76
CA SER A 1140 -38.71 49.83 -123.92
C SER A 1140 -39.22 48.53 -124.59
N ASP A 1141 -38.36 47.53 -124.86
CA ASP A 1141 -38.75 46.23 -125.45
C ASP A 1141 -39.25 45.25 -124.36
N PRO A 1142 -40.52 44.79 -124.40
CA PRO A 1142 -41.06 43.82 -123.44
C PRO A 1142 -40.42 42.42 -123.48
N ALA A 1143 -39.61 42.09 -124.49
CA ALA A 1143 -39.02 40.77 -124.68
C ALA A 1143 -37.56 40.63 -124.16
N ALA A 1144 -36.91 41.71 -123.73
CA ALA A 1144 -35.51 41.70 -123.31
C ALA A 1144 -35.33 41.33 -121.81
N PRO A 1145 -34.50 40.34 -121.44
CA PRO A 1145 -34.23 40.03 -120.04
C PRO A 1145 -33.32 41.08 -119.40
N LEU A 1146 -33.78 41.68 -118.30
CA LEU A 1146 -33.01 42.68 -117.52
C LEU A 1146 -31.74 42.06 -116.92
N SER A 1147 -30.60 42.42 -117.50
CA SER A 1147 -29.27 42.00 -117.02
C SER A 1147 -28.82 42.82 -115.79
N THR A 1148 -27.96 42.19 -114.98
CA THR A 1148 -27.53 42.63 -113.65
C THR A 1148 -27.03 44.07 -113.53
N TRP A 1149 -27.59 44.77 -112.54
CA TRP A 1149 -27.05 45.99 -111.92
C TRP A 1149 -25.54 45.93 -111.70
N THR A 1150 -24.79 46.88 -112.27
CA THR A 1150 -23.33 47.00 -112.10
C THR A 1150 -22.91 48.46 -111.93
N PRO A 1151 -22.11 48.83 -110.91
CA PRO A 1151 -21.55 50.17 -110.79
C PRO A 1151 -20.47 50.41 -111.86
N VAL A 1152 -20.51 51.58 -112.52
CA VAL A 1152 -19.53 51.95 -113.55
C VAL A 1152 -18.33 52.65 -112.89
N GLY A 1153 -17.21 51.92 -112.74
CA GLY A 1153 -16.02 52.41 -112.03
C GLY A 1153 -14.68 51.76 -112.42
N SER A 1154 -14.60 51.15 -113.62
CA SER A 1154 -13.41 50.48 -114.17
C SER A 1154 -12.93 49.21 -113.41
N PRO A 1155 -12.11 48.35 -114.03
CA PRO A 1155 -12.53 47.45 -115.11
C PRO A 1155 -12.56 45.97 -114.66
N ILE A 1156 -13.36 45.15 -115.34
CA ILE A 1156 -13.56 43.73 -115.01
C ILE A 1156 -12.50 42.84 -115.68
N THR A 1157 -11.88 41.95 -114.91
CA THR A 1157 -11.36 40.65 -115.37
C THR A 1157 -11.85 39.55 -114.42
N ALA A 1158 -12.33 38.45 -114.97
CA ALA A 1158 -12.97 37.38 -114.19
C ALA A 1158 -12.14 36.09 -114.22
N ASN A 1159 -12.24 35.27 -113.16
CA ASN A 1159 -12.59 33.86 -113.35
C ASN A 1159 -13.22 33.18 -112.11
N SER A 1160 -14.07 32.18 -112.40
CA SER A 1160 -14.37 30.95 -111.65
C SER A 1160 -14.78 30.97 -110.15
N SER A 1161 -16.05 30.56 -109.96
CA SER A 1161 -16.52 29.40 -109.15
C SER A 1161 -16.82 29.50 -107.65
N SER A 1162 -18.14 29.35 -107.34
CA SER A 1162 -18.76 28.42 -106.36
C SER A 1162 -18.52 28.60 -104.83
N THR A 1163 -19.46 28.34 -103.92
CA THR A 1163 -20.92 28.03 -103.97
C THR A 1163 -21.53 28.17 -102.56
N SER A 1164 -22.84 28.46 -102.48
CA SER A 1164 -23.73 28.33 -101.30
C SER A 1164 -23.39 29.21 -100.07
N ALA A 1165 -24.31 29.47 -99.13
CA ALA A 1165 -25.67 28.97 -98.96
C ALA A 1165 -26.70 30.05 -98.54
N THR A 1166 -27.96 29.80 -98.90
CA THR A 1166 -29.22 30.25 -98.26
C THR A 1166 -29.22 31.53 -97.40
N ASN A 1167 -29.88 32.57 -97.90
CA ASN A 1167 -30.37 33.70 -97.10
C ASN A 1167 -31.89 33.76 -97.22
N SER A 1168 -32.64 33.92 -96.11
CA SER A 1168 -34.11 33.71 -96.10
C SER A 1168 -34.88 34.62 -95.15
N ILE A 1169 -34.90 35.92 -95.45
CA ILE A 1169 -35.86 36.92 -94.96
C ILE A 1169 -36.21 37.76 -96.21
N ASN A 1170 -37.36 37.70 -96.88
CA ASN A 1170 -38.79 37.53 -96.51
C ASN A 1170 -39.44 38.84 -96.03
N GLN A 1171 -40.28 39.43 -96.90
CA GLN A 1171 -41.09 40.66 -96.73
C GLN A 1171 -40.30 42.01 -96.78
N PRO A 1172 -40.95 43.16 -97.08
CA PRO A 1172 -41.40 43.43 -98.45
C PRO A 1172 -41.17 44.89 -98.92
N PHE A 1173 -40.72 45.07 -100.17
CA PHE A 1173 -40.88 46.34 -100.89
C PHE A 1173 -41.50 46.08 -102.26
N GLY A 1174 -42.56 46.82 -102.58
CA GLY A 1174 -43.44 46.53 -103.71
C GLY A 1174 -42.92 47.01 -105.06
N PHE A 1175 -43.34 46.32 -106.12
CA PHE A 1175 -43.19 46.82 -107.49
C PHE A 1175 -43.98 48.13 -107.67
N PHE A 1176 -43.34 49.16 -108.21
CA PHE A 1176 -44.05 50.33 -108.74
C PHE A 1176 -44.83 49.93 -109.99
N ASN A 1177 -46.16 49.90 -109.91
CA ASN A 1177 -47.04 49.73 -111.06
C ASN A 1177 -47.56 51.11 -111.48
N VAL A 1178 -46.82 51.80 -112.33
CA VAL A 1178 -47.27 53.06 -112.95
C VAL A 1178 -48.14 52.72 -114.16
N LYS A 1179 -49.45 52.68 -113.96
CA LYS A 1179 -50.39 52.96 -115.05
C LYS A 1179 -50.56 54.48 -115.16
N SER A 1180 -50.05 55.04 -116.25
CA SER A 1180 -50.42 56.39 -116.69
C SER A 1180 -51.84 56.40 -117.28
N GLN A 1181 -52.28 57.59 -117.71
CA GLN A 1181 -53.19 57.69 -118.87
C GLN A 1181 -52.42 57.43 -120.17
#